data_AF-A0A7W8LE10-F1
#
_entry.id   AF-A0A7W8LE10-F1
#
_cell.length_a   1.000
_cell.length_b   1.000
_cell.length_c   1.000
_cell.angle_alpha   90.00
_cell.angle_beta   90.00
_cell.angle_gamma   90.00
#
_symmetry.space_group_name_H-M   'P 1'
#
loop_
_entity.id
_entity.type
_entity.pdbx_description
1 polymer ?
#
loop_
_entity_poly.entity_id
_entity_poly.type
_entity_poly.pdbx_seq_one_letter_code
_entity_poly.pdbx_strand_id
1 'polypeptide(L)'
;MIRAVLCADSRFSEWATGANILCCSSVDELSTFIDIEPVEYIFSVANPFILPVGMLRQARQGAFNYHDGPLPQYAGTHATSWALLAGESEYAITWHCMDQGVDTGDVVVRRQVLITPTDTAFTLNIRCYEAAIEGFRELLIGLTDGALDIRPQRMLDRSYFPRYRRPDVGGCLRWDRSAEDLSAMVRALDFGANYPNPLGMPKVILVDDLVAVKRVKVLDRCSDELPGSLLGIHRWNWRVATATQDVDVWFSGPDGQSIDASALAKHHGLDIGDRLHIFGVEQASSITSELEMLAVQESFWRQRLAGFRSLQLPFFLSSALAMTKWQSSSENAFSVLAELAPIERMVHIVVGWLIYLSRISGESELQLGWSPTLNVSGVASEATGLHIAAVVPMKIVVDLDDAFAEVRRTVETEFALLRAHKSFAGDLVARYPALKNIEALRSRCPWPIGITIREGASSHELGSAPNSGILRSGNVLTLEVCSLDGSFRWHFDRSRLAPENVERITQHLEKLLGAVMAEPRQPVGRIDILPAAERGYLLEELNRTEAAYPSERCIHELFEAQVRRAPEAVALVHENERLSYGELNARANRLAHHLVALGVRPDQPVGICVERSAAMVVGLLAILKAGGAYVPLDAAYPGTRLRQILGEAAPRLVLADAAGRAALGGEALAGVGLVELEAQSLAWAGQPSSDPDARALGLGPHHLAYVIYTSGSTGTPKGVMVEHRNLLNYLQWSHRSYYEEALNGSPILHSLSFDGIVTTLFGPLLAGAALYLLKPPVETDLLSPANDGRVYDLIKLTPSHLSLLNRQLECYEGPAPTKALMAT
;
A
#
# COMPACT_ATOMS: atom_id res chain seq x y z
N MET A 1 -22.55 46.57 16.21
CA MET A 1 -21.21 46.05 15.85
C MET A 1 -20.98 44.76 16.66
N ILE A 2 -20.50 43.67 16.04
CA ILE A 2 -20.24 42.41 16.76
C ILE A 2 -18.97 42.60 17.61
N ARG A 3 -19.05 42.26 18.91
CA ARG A 3 -17.95 42.47 19.86
C ARG A 3 -17.17 41.20 20.19
N ALA A 4 -17.85 40.07 20.27
CA ALA A 4 -17.26 38.75 20.48
C ALA A 4 -18.06 37.66 19.77
N VAL A 5 -17.42 36.53 19.48
CA VAL A 5 -18.02 35.32 18.95
C VAL A 5 -17.52 34.09 19.70
N LEU A 6 -18.37 33.07 19.79
CA LEU A 6 -18.03 31.73 20.25
C LEU A 6 -18.47 30.74 19.16
N CYS A 7 -17.53 30.01 18.55
CA CYS A 7 -17.84 29.08 17.48
C CYS A 7 -16.99 27.81 17.57
N ALA A 8 -17.55 26.69 17.13
CA ALA A 8 -16.82 25.44 16.95
C ALA A 8 -16.24 25.28 15.53
N ASP A 9 -16.65 26.14 14.59
CA ASP A 9 -16.21 26.12 13.19
C ASP A 9 -14.94 26.94 13.00
N SER A 10 -13.89 26.31 12.46
CA SER A 10 -12.58 26.93 12.29
C SER A 10 -12.59 28.04 11.23
N ARG A 11 -13.38 27.91 10.16
CA ARG A 11 -13.47 28.95 9.11
C ARG A 11 -14.17 30.19 9.66
N PHE A 12 -15.19 30.01 10.50
CA PHE A 12 -15.85 31.14 11.17
C PHE A 12 -14.92 31.83 12.16
N SER A 13 -14.12 31.06 12.90
CA SER A 13 -13.10 31.59 13.82
C SER A 13 -12.02 32.40 13.08
N GLU A 14 -11.55 31.90 11.93
CA GLU A 14 -10.62 32.61 11.05
C GLU A 14 -11.21 33.92 10.52
N TRP A 15 -12.48 33.90 10.07
CA TRP A 15 -13.19 35.10 9.64
C TRP A 15 -13.29 36.14 10.77
N ALA A 16 -13.69 35.73 11.98
CA ALA A 16 -13.81 36.63 13.13
C ALA A 16 -12.48 37.26 13.50
N THR A 17 -11.41 36.47 13.49
CA THR A 17 -10.04 36.94 13.73
C THR A 17 -9.62 37.96 12.67
N GLY A 18 -9.86 37.68 11.40
CA GLY A 18 -9.58 38.62 10.29
C GLY A 18 -10.42 39.90 10.34
N ALA A 19 -11.61 39.85 10.93
CA ALA A 19 -12.48 41.00 11.17
C ALA A 19 -12.17 41.75 12.47
N ASN A 20 -11.13 41.35 13.22
CA ASN A 20 -10.75 41.90 14.52
C ASN A 20 -11.87 41.81 15.58
N ILE A 21 -12.61 40.70 15.56
CA ILE A 21 -13.65 40.37 16.55
C ILE A 21 -13.06 39.35 17.54
N LEU A 22 -13.30 39.54 18.84
CA LEU A 22 -12.82 38.61 19.87
C LEU A 22 -13.42 37.21 19.66
N CYS A 23 -12.58 36.20 19.44
CA CYS A 23 -13.01 34.81 19.34
C CYS A 23 -12.79 34.10 20.69
N CYS A 24 -13.86 33.84 21.41
CA CYS A 24 -13.82 33.13 22.69
C CYS A 24 -13.65 31.62 22.43
N SER A 25 -12.81 30.98 23.22
CA SER A 25 -12.53 29.54 23.16
C SER A 25 -13.52 28.70 23.98
N SER A 26 -14.28 29.33 24.88
CA SER A 26 -15.24 28.67 25.77
C SER A 26 -16.41 29.57 26.14
N VAL A 27 -17.47 28.93 26.67
CA VAL A 27 -18.62 29.63 27.26
C VAL A 27 -18.20 30.50 28.44
N ASP A 28 -17.25 30.04 29.26
CA ASP A 28 -16.76 30.77 30.44
C ASP A 28 -16.00 32.04 30.03
N GLU A 29 -15.21 31.97 28.96
CA GLU A 29 -14.50 33.13 28.42
C GLU A 29 -15.49 34.16 27.85
N LEU A 30 -16.51 33.70 27.12
CA LEU A 30 -17.58 34.57 26.64
C LEU A 30 -18.35 35.22 27.81
N SER A 31 -18.62 34.47 28.88
CA SER A 31 -19.27 35.00 30.09
C SER A 31 -18.43 36.10 30.74
N THR A 32 -17.14 35.86 30.91
CA THR A 32 -16.20 36.82 31.49
C THR A 32 -16.12 38.09 30.65
N PHE A 33 -16.15 37.96 29.32
CA PHE A 33 -16.19 39.11 28.42
C PHE A 33 -17.46 39.94 28.62
N ILE A 34 -18.64 39.32 28.67
CA ILE A 34 -19.92 40.01 28.85
C ILE A 34 -20.00 40.71 30.22
N ASP A 35 -19.39 40.14 31.26
CA ASP A 35 -19.30 40.75 32.60
C ASP A 35 -18.50 42.06 32.59
N ILE A 36 -17.44 42.14 31.78
CA ILE A 36 -16.57 43.31 31.67
C ILE A 36 -17.17 44.33 30.69
N GLU A 37 -17.70 43.85 29.57
CA GLU A 37 -18.23 44.65 28.48
C GLU A 37 -19.68 44.27 28.17
N PRO A 38 -20.66 44.98 28.77
CA PRO A 38 -22.06 44.63 28.62
C PRO A 38 -22.54 44.82 27.18
N VAL A 39 -23.19 43.78 26.64
CA VAL A 39 -23.74 43.76 25.29
C VAL A 39 -25.24 44.04 25.28
N GLU A 40 -25.73 44.62 24.18
CA GLU A 40 -27.17 44.86 24.01
C GLU A 40 -27.91 43.58 23.66
N TYR A 41 -27.32 42.75 22.79
CA TYR A 41 -27.96 41.56 22.25
C TYR A 41 -27.01 40.36 22.25
N ILE A 42 -27.56 39.17 22.44
CA ILE A 42 -26.90 37.89 22.18
C ILE A 42 -27.67 37.20 21.05
N PHE A 43 -26.94 36.70 20.05
CA PHE A 43 -27.52 35.91 18.97
C PHE A 43 -26.85 34.54 18.92
N SER A 44 -27.65 33.48 19.01
CA SER A 44 -27.23 32.09 18.85
C SER A 44 -27.68 31.59 17.47
N VAL A 45 -26.72 31.07 16.70
CA VAL A 45 -26.95 30.60 15.32
C VAL A 45 -26.20 29.29 15.13
N ALA A 46 -26.93 28.19 14.93
CA ALA A 46 -26.38 26.85 14.69
C ALA A 46 -25.30 26.45 15.72
N ASN A 47 -25.47 26.89 16.97
CA ASN A 47 -24.46 26.79 18.01
C ASN A 47 -24.59 25.47 18.78
N PRO A 48 -23.53 24.64 18.88
CA PRO A 48 -23.57 23.42 19.68
C PRO A 48 -23.46 23.66 21.20
N PHE A 49 -23.16 24.89 21.63
CA PHE A 49 -22.97 25.23 23.05
C PHE A 49 -24.28 25.65 23.73
N ILE A 50 -24.49 25.17 24.97
CA ILE A 50 -25.58 25.63 25.83
C ILE A 50 -25.09 26.85 26.62
N LEU A 51 -25.79 27.98 26.50
CA LEU A 51 -25.45 29.21 27.23
C LEU A 51 -26.13 29.23 28.61
N PRO A 52 -25.40 29.57 29.70
CA PRO A 52 -25.99 29.68 31.03
C PRO A 52 -27.05 30.78 31.11
N VAL A 53 -28.13 30.52 31.85
CA VAL A 53 -29.21 31.51 32.05
C VAL A 53 -28.71 32.84 32.61
N GLY A 54 -27.69 32.80 33.48
CA GLY A 54 -27.07 34.01 34.03
C GLY A 54 -26.52 34.93 32.93
N MET A 55 -25.88 34.35 31.91
CA MET A 55 -25.33 35.06 30.76
C MET A 55 -26.44 35.68 29.90
N LEU A 56 -27.54 34.95 29.65
CA LEU A 56 -28.66 35.46 28.86
C LEU A 56 -29.30 36.72 29.48
N ARG A 57 -29.35 36.79 30.82
CA ARG A 57 -29.88 37.94 31.57
C ARG A 57 -28.98 39.18 31.54
N GLN A 58 -27.71 39.02 31.16
CA GLN A 58 -26.76 40.13 31.08
C GLN A 58 -26.88 40.92 29.77
N ALA A 59 -27.50 40.32 28.74
CA ALA A 59 -27.85 41.04 27.52
C ALA A 59 -28.93 42.09 27.82
N ARG A 60 -28.65 43.37 27.54
CA ARG A 60 -29.53 44.48 27.97
C ARG A 60 -30.90 44.50 27.29
N GLN A 61 -30.96 44.08 26.03
CA GLN A 61 -32.16 44.16 25.18
C GLN A 61 -32.68 42.79 24.74
N GLY A 62 -31.89 41.72 24.85
CA GLY A 62 -32.38 40.35 24.72
C GLY A 62 -31.38 39.36 24.14
N ALA A 63 -31.72 38.08 24.23
CA ALA A 63 -30.97 37.00 23.62
C ALA A 63 -31.91 36.22 22.69
N PHE A 64 -31.46 35.93 21.47
CA PHE A 64 -32.29 35.29 20.44
C PHE A 64 -31.58 34.09 19.83
N ASN A 65 -32.33 33.01 19.61
CA ASN A 65 -31.87 31.82 18.90
C ASN A 65 -32.79 31.55 17.71
N TYR A 66 -32.28 30.89 16.68
CA TYR A 66 -33.12 30.35 15.62
C TYR A 66 -33.21 28.82 15.72
N HIS A 67 -34.35 28.26 15.34
CA HIS A 67 -34.50 26.84 15.11
C HIS A 67 -35.50 26.57 13.98
N ASP A 68 -35.43 25.35 13.48
CA ASP A 68 -36.28 24.86 12.42
C ASP A 68 -37.65 24.41 12.98
N GLY A 69 -38.76 24.91 12.43
CA GLY A 69 -40.12 24.40 12.65
C GLY A 69 -41.23 25.47 12.56
N PRO A 70 -42.38 25.20 11.91
CA PRO A 70 -43.61 25.95 12.16
C PRO A 70 -44.17 25.50 13.52
N LEU A 71 -44.75 26.42 14.31
CA LEU A 71 -45.45 26.16 15.60
C LEU A 71 -45.06 24.82 16.23
N PRO A 72 -43.98 24.80 17.01
CA PRO A 72 -42.99 23.73 16.98
C PRO A 72 -43.61 22.32 17.07
N GLN A 73 -43.63 21.60 15.95
CA GLN A 73 -44.03 20.19 15.90
C GLN A 73 -42.82 19.25 15.92
N TYR A 74 -41.64 19.74 15.52
CA TYR A 74 -40.40 18.95 15.44
C TYR A 74 -39.29 19.69 16.17
N ALA A 75 -38.55 19.01 17.04
CA ALA A 75 -37.38 19.54 17.73
C ALA A 75 -36.26 18.50 17.76
N GLY A 76 -35.01 18.93 17.85
CA GLY A 76 -33.84 18.06 17.87
C GLY A 76 -33.06 18.06 16.55
N THR A 77 -32.34 16.99 16.26
CA THR A 77 -31.40 16.95 15.12
C THR A 77 -32.05 16.48 13.83
N HIS A 78 -31.68 17.08 12.70
CA HIS A 78 -32.14 16.71 11.36
C HIS A 78 -33.66 16.82 11.17
N ALA A 79 -34.27 17.85 11.75
CA ALA A 79 -35.72 18.05 11.76
C ALA A 79 -36.34 18.12 10.34
N THR A 80 -35.62 18.66 9.36
CA THR A 80 -36.05 18.66 7.95
C THR A 80 -36.24 17.25 7.38
N SER A 81 -35.35 16.30 7.69
CA SER A 81 -35.52 14.89 7.32
C SER A 81 -36.77 14.28 7.96
N TRP A 82 -37.03 14.57 9.24
CA TRP A 82 -38.19 14.05 9.95
C TRP A 82 -39.50 14.65 9.44
N ALA A 83 -39.52 15.93 9.09
CA ALA A 83 -40.68 16.57 8.46
C ALA A 83 -41.01 15.93 7.10
N LEU A 84 -39.99 15.62 6.29
CA LEU A 84 -40.16 14.88 5.03
C LEU A 84 -40.73 13.48 5.27
N LEU A 85 -40.22 12.75 6.27
CA LEU A 85 -40.71 11.42 6.64
C LEU A 85 -42.15 11.43 7.17
N ALA A 86 -42.56 12.51 7.82
CA ALA A 86 -43.93 12.70 8.30
C ALA A 86 -44.90 13.17 7.20
N GLY A 87 -44.41 13.46 5.99
CA GLY A 87 -45.24 13.91 4.87
C GLY A 87 -45.70 15.35 4.98
N GLU A 88 -44.99 16.20 5.73
CA GLU A 88 -45.35 17.61 5.90
C GLU A 88 -45.28 18.36 4.55
N SER A 89 -46.26 19.23 4.30
CA SER A 89 -46.30 20.12 3.14
C SER A 89 -45.77 21.52 3.44
N GLU A 90 -45.71 21.88 4.71
CA GLU A 90 -45.29 23.18 5.19
C GLU A 90 -44.25 23.04 6.30
N TYR A 91 -43.28 23.94 6.29
CA TYR A 91 -42.25 24.05 7.29
C TYR A 91 -42.06 25.54 7.64
N ALA A 92 -41.22 25.86 8.63
CA ALA A 92 -40.86 27.24 8.89
C ALA A 92 -39.51 27.34 9.60
N ILE A 93 -38.97 28.55 9.61
CA ILE A 93 -37.87 28.95 10.47
C ILE A 93 -38.39 29.97 11.46
N THR A 94 -38.03 29.80 12.73
CA THR A 94 -38.40 30.74 13.78
C THR A 94 -37.19 31.30 14.49
N TRP A 95 -37.24 32.61 14.75
CA TRP A 95 -36.39 33.27 15.73
C TRP A 95 -37.22 33.48 16.99
N HIS A 96 -36.64 33.14 18.14
CA HIS A 96 -37.32 33.21 19.43
C HIS A 96 -36.38 33.73 20.51
N CYS A 97 -36.98 34.28 21.57
CA CYS A 97 -36.25 34.72 22.75
C CYS A 97 -35.65 33.52 23.48
N MET A 98 -34.40 33.59 23.89
CA MET A 98 -33.77 32.56 24.72
C MET A 98 -34.19 32.73 26.17
N ASP A 99 -34.56 31.63 26.84
CA ASP A 99 -34.95 31.61 28.25
C ASP A 99 -34.25 30.48 29.03
N GLN A 100 -34.87 29.93 30.09
CA GLN A 100 -34.24 28.86 30.88
C GLN A 100 -34.20 27.50 30.17
N GLY A 101 -35.02 27.27 29.15
CA GLY A 101 -35.06 26.01 28.41
C GLY A 101 -34.44 26.11 27.01
N VAL A 102 -34.24 24.96 26.38
CA VAL A 102 -33.76 24.89 25.00
C VAL A 102 -34.94 25.06 24.05
N ASP A 103 -34.87 26.08 23.21
CA ASP A 103 -35.88 26.43 22.20
C ASP A 103 -37.29 26.69 22.75
N THR A 104 -37.43 27.12 24.00
CA THR A 104 -38.70 27.26 24.73
C THR A 104 -39.32 28.65 24.71
N GLY A 105 -38.53 29.71 24.54
CA GLY A 105 -39.03 31.08 24.70
C GLY A 105 -39.87 31.60 23.52
N ASP A 106 -40.49 32.76 23.66
CA ASP A 106 -41.48 33.27 22.71
C ASP A 106 -40.90 33.56 21.31
N VAL A 107 -41.67 33.24 20.27
CA VAL A 107 -41.29 33.47 18.86
C VAL A 107 -41.50 34.93 18.49
N VAL A 108 -40.49 35.53 17.86
CA VAL A 108 -40.48 36.94 17.44
C VAL A 108 -40.44 37.12 15.92
N VAL A 109 -39.91 36.14 15.17
CA VAL A 109 -39.97 36.10 13.71
C VAL A 109 -40.31 34.68 13.28
N ARG A 110 -41.19 34.54 12.28
CA ARG A 110 -41.52 33.27 11.65
C ARG A 110 -41.54 33.42 10.14
N ARG A 111 -40.71 32.63 9.45
CA ARG A 111 -40.69 32.54 7.99
C ARG A 111 -41.14 31.15 7.56
N GLN A 112 -42.27 31.08 6.86
CA GLN A 112 -42.76 29.81 6.30
C GLN A 112 -41.90 29.37 5.11
N VAL A 113 -41.68 28.07 5.01
CA VAL A 113 -40.97 27.41 3.91
C VAL A 113 -41.85 26.27 3.41
N LEU A 114 -42.32 26.34 2.17
CA LEU A 114 -43.15 25.29 1.58
C LEU A 114 -42.30 24.09 1.16
N ILE A 115 -42.72 22.89 1.55
CA ILE A 115 -42.09 21.63 1.13
C ILE A 115 -42.73 21.22 -0.20
N THR A 116 -41.90 21.13 -1.24
CA THR A 116 -42.30 20.67 -2.57
C THR A 116 -42.15 19.14 -2.66
N PRO A 117 -42.90 18.47 -3.55
CA PRO A 117 -42.76 17.02 -3.75
C PRO A 117 -41.35 16.57 -4.18
N THR A 118 -40.54 17.48 -4.71
CA THR A 118 -39.16 17.22 -5.16
C THR A 118 -38.10 17.55 -4.10
N ASP A 119 -38.48 18.11 -2.96
CA ASP A 119 -37.51 18.47 -1.93
C ASP A 119 -36.88 17.24 -1.30
N THR A 120 -35.56 17.32 -1.15
CA THR A 120 -34.75 16.43 -0.33
C THR A 120 -34.38 17.10 0.97
N ALA A 121 -33.83 16.35 1.92
CA ALA A 121 -33.29 16.95 3.15
C ALA A 121 -32.24 18.02 2.82
N PHE A 122 -31.39 17.78 1.81
CA PHE A 122 -30.42 18.76 1.34
C PHE A 122 -31.07 20.05 0.80
N THR A 123 -32.01 19.95 -0.15
CA THR A 123 -32.62 21.15 -0.76
C THR A 123 -33.50 21.91 0.23
N LEU A 124 -34.21 21.19 1.11
CA LEU A 124 -35.02 21.80 2.16
C LEU A 124 -34.13 22.51 3.17
N ASN A 125 -33.01 21.91 3.60
CA ASN A 125 -32.05 22.58 4.48
C ASN A 125 -31.49 23.86 3.88
N ILE A 126 -31.12 23.88 2.59
CA ILE A 126 -30.65 25.10 1.91
C ILE A 126 -31.69 26.21 1.98
N ARG A 127 -32.94 25.91 1.63
CA ARG A 127 -34.03 26.91 1.68
C ARG A 127 -34.35 27.35 3.11
N CYS A 128 -34.21 26.45 4.08
CA CYS A 128 -34.31 26.79 5.50
C CYS A 128 -33.19 27.75 5.93
N TYR A 129 -31.94 27.53 5.50
CA TYR A 129 -30.85 28.47 5.78
C TYR A 129 -31.08 29.84 5.14
N GLU A 130 -31.57 29.89 3.90
CA GLU A 130 -31.94 31.16 3.24
C GLU A 130 -33.06 31.87 4.02
N ALA A 131 -34.10 31.14 4.42
CA ALA A 131 -35.19 31.68 5.23
C ALA A 131 -34.71 32.15 6.61
N ALA A 132 -33.72 31.48 7.22
CA ALA A 132 -33.11 31.88 8.47
C ALA A 132 -32.36 33.21 8.32
N ILE A 133 -31.59 33.39 7.24
CA ILE A 133 -30.87 34.64 6.93
C ILE A 133 -31.84 35.79 6.74
N GLU A 134 -32.91 35.61 5.96
CA GLU A 134 -33.92 36.66 5.79
C GLU A 134 -34.69 36.93 7.09
N GLY A 135 -35.02 35.88 7.85
CA GLY A 135 -35.64 36.03 9.17
C GLY A 135 -34.76 36.79 10.16
N PHE A 136 -33.43 36.63 10.08
CA PHE A 136 -32.49 37.40 10.91
C PHE A 136 -32.52 38.88 10.54
N ARG A 137 -32.60 39.22 9.25
CA ARG A 137 -32.73 40.62 8.81
C ARG A 137 -34.02 41.24 9.32
N GLU A 138 -35.12 40.50 9.26
CA GLU A 138 -36.41 40.94 9.81
C GLU A 138 -36.35 41.16 11.33
N LEU A 139 -35.69 40.25 12.06
CA LEU A 139 -35.46 40.39 13.50
C LEU A 139 -34.68 41.69 13.80
N LEU A 140 -33.61 41.96 13.06
CA LEU A 140 -32.80 43.18 13.27
C LEU A 140 -33.59 44.46 12.97
N ILE A 141 -34.42 44.47 11.92
CA ILE A 141 -35.30 45.60 11.60
C ILE A 141 -36.32 45.80 12.73
N GLY A 142 -37.00 44.75 13.15
CA GLY A 142 -37.99 44.82 14.22
C GLY A 142 -37.41 45.24 15.58
N LEU A 143 -36.17 44.83 15.89
CA LEU A 143 -35.43 45.29 17.06
C LEU A 143 -35.05 46.77 16.98
N THR A 144 -34.72 47.26 15.78
CA THR A 144 -34.36 48.67 15.56
C THR A 144 -35.59 49.58 15.66
N ASP A 145 -36.72 49.14 15.10
CA ASP A 145 -37.95 49.92 15.02
C ASP A 145 -38.84 49.77 16.27
N GLY A 146 -38.49 48.87 17.19
CA GLY A 146 -39.26 48.59 18.41
C GLY A 146 -40.60 47.88 18.17
N ALA A 147 -40.74 47.18 17.05
CA ALA A 147 -42.01 46.64 16.54
C ALA A 147 -41.97 45.11 16.35
N LEU A 148 -41.53 44.36 17.37
CA LEU A 148 -41.57 42.90 17.36
C LEU A 148 -42.94 42.35 17.77
N ASP A 149 -43.47 41.42 16.98
CA ASP A 149 -44.70 40.67 17.31
C ASP A 149 -44.33 39.38 18.07
N ILE A 150 -44.51 39.41 19.39
CA ILE A 150 -44.15 38.31 20.29
C ILE A 150 -45.29 37.29 20.38
N ARG A 151 -45.01 36.03 20.05
CA ARG A 151 -45.99 34.94 20.02
C ARG A 151 -45.53 33.76 20.90
N PRO A 152 -46.34 33.31 21.87
CA PRO A 152 -45.97 32.18 22.71
C PRO A 152 -45.95 30.86 21.96
N GLN A 153 -45.06 29.96 22.39
CA GLN A 153 -44.91 28.63 21.79
C GLN A 153 -45.84 27.59 22.44
N ARG A 154 -46.36 26.67 21.62
CA ARG A 154 -47.15 25.51 22.09
C ARG A 154 -46.23 24.31 22.27
N MET A 155 -45.64 24.19 23.46
CA MET A 155 -44.59 23.19 23.73
C MET A 155 -45.11 21.74 23.79
N LEU A 156 -46.37 21.54 24.15
CA LEU A 156 -46.98 20.20 24.28
C LEU A 156 -47.20 19.50 22.93
N ASP A 157 -47.20 20.25 21.83
CA ASP A 157 -47.44 19.73 20.48
C ASP A 157 -46.13 19.29 19.78
N ARG A 158 -44.97 19.37 20.48
CA ARG A 158 -43.64 19.04 19.95
C ARG A 158 -43.33 17.54 19.97
N SER A 159 -42.84 17.04 18.85
CA SER A 159 -42.10 15.79 18.74
C SER A 159 -40.59 16.05 18.81
N TYR A 160 -39.91 15.45 19.78
CA TYR A 160 -38.46 15.55 19.93
C TYR A 160 -37.74 14.33 19.31
N PHE A 161 -36.75 14.60 18.46
CA PHE A 161 -35.93 13.59 17.78
C PHE A 161 -34.49 13.65 18.34
N PRO A 162 -34.11 12.69 19.20
CA PRO A 162 -32.77 12.68 19.77
C PRO A 162 -31.70 12.41 18.70
N ARG A 163 -30.48 12.86 18.98
CA ARG A 163 -29.31 12.79 18.08
C ARG A 163 -29.07 11.43 17.41
N TYR A 164 -29.33 10.36 18.15
CA TYR A 164 -29.03 9.00 17.72
C TYR A 164 -30.24 8.25 17.16
N ARG A 165 -31.42 8.91 17.08
CA ARG A 165 -32.59 8.32 16.46
C ARG A 165 -32.31 7.94 15.00
N ARG A 166 -32.87 6.84 14.54
CA ARG A 166 -32.71 6.35 13.16
C ARG A 166 -34.09 6.12 12.50
N PRO A 167 -34.23 6.39 11.20
CA PRO A 167 -35.42 5.97 10.45
C PRO A 167 -35.56 4.45 10.45
N ASP A 168 -36.77 3.94 10.15
CA ASP A 168 -37.06 2.51 10.05
C ASP A 168 -35.95 1.76 9.29
N VAL A 169 -35.34 0.77 9.94
CA VAL A 169 -34.29 -0.11 9.39
C VAL A 169 -33.11 0.69 8.82
N GLY A 170 -32.83 1.86 9.41
CA GLY A 170 -31.77 2.78 8.99
C GLY A 170 -31.94 3.33 7.58
N GLY A 171 -33.15 3.35 7.02
CA GLY A 171 -33.41 3.78 5.65
C GLY A 171 -33.53 2.65 4.63
N CYS A 172 -33.63 1.38 5.07
CA CYS A 172 -33.99 0.31 4.16
C CYS A 172 -35.44 0.45 3.70
N LEU A 173 -35.68 0.40 2.39
CA LEU A 173 -37.03 0.50 1.84
C LEU A 173 -37.85 -0.71 2.24
N ARG A 174 -39.02 -0.42 2.80
CA ARG A 174 -40.00 -1.39 3.28
C ARG A 174 -41.17 -1.41 2.32
N TRP A 175 -41.20 -2.40 1.43
CA TRP A 175 -42.17 -2.43 0.32
C TRP A 175 -43.64 -2.57 0.77
N ASP A 176 -43.87 -2.94 2.03
CA ASP A 176 -45.18 -2.94 2.70
C ASP A 176 -45.70 -1.53 3.06
N ARG A 177 -44.90 -0.47 2.86
CA ARG A 177 -45.30 0.93 3.04
C ARG A 177 -45.92 1.52 1.77
N SER A 178 -46.54 2.70 1.88
CA SER A 178 -47.09 3.40 0.72
C SER A 178 -45.99 3.90 -0.21
N ALA A 179 -46.33 4.11 -1.49
CA ALA A 179 -45.39 4.65 -2.48
C ALA A 179 -44.83 6.02 -2.06
N GLU A 180 -45.66 6.84 -1.41
CA GLU A 180 -45.24 8.15 -0.89
C GLU A 180 -44.31 8.04 0.31
N ASP A 181 -44.52 7.07 1.22
CA ASP A 181 -43.58 6.83 2.33
C ASP A 181 -42.20 6.41 1.81
N LEU A 182 -42.16 5.57 0.77
CA LEU A 182 -40.90 5.15 0.14
C LEU A 182 -40.19 6.34 -0.54
N SER A 183 -40.94 7.17 -1.27
CA SER A 183 -40.43 8.41 -1.86
C SER A 183 -39.90 9.37 -0.79
N ALA A 184 -40.64 9.57 0.29
CA ALA A 184 -40.28 10.40 1.42
C ALA A 184 -39.00 9.89 2.11
N MET A 185 -38.86 8.58 2.33
CA MET A 185 -37.65 7.98 2.90
C MET A 185 -36.39 8.30 2.09
N VAL A 186 -36.47 8.16 0.76
CA VAL A 186 -35.33 8.47 -0.12
C VAL A 186 -34.97 9.95 -0.08
N ARG A 187 -35.97 10.83 -0.15
CA ARG A 187 -35.77 12.29 -0.10
C ARG A 187 -35.24 12.76 1.25
N ALA A 188 -35.75 12.21 2.35
CA ALA A 188 -35.34 12.55 3.72
C ALA A 188 -33.89 12.15 4.04
N LEU A 189 -33.34 11.17 3.32
CA LEU A 189 -31.98 10.68 3.48
C LEU A 189 -31.02 11.15 2.37
N ASP A 190 -31.44 12.06 1.50
CA ASP A 190 -30.53 12.71 0.56
C ASP A 190 -29.99 14.03 1.15
N PHE A 191 -28.74 13.95 1.63
CA PHE A 191 -27.96 15.05 2.21
C PHE A 191 -27.01 15.69 1.17
N GLY A 192 -27.05 15.25 -0.09
CA GLY A 192 -26.09 15.63 -1.12
C GLY A 192 -24.78 14.84 -1.05
N ALA A 193 -23.98 14.91 -2.12
CA ALA A 193 -22.80 14.07 -2.30
C ALA A 193 -21.65 14.38 -1.33
N ASN A 194 -21.56 15.63 -0.86
CA ASN A 194 -20.40 16.15 -0.14
C ASN A 194 -20.62 16.32 1.37
N TYR A 195 -21.82 15.99 1.88
CA TYR A 195 -22.15 16.12 3.29
C TYR A 195 -22.25 14.75 3.96
N PRO A 196 -21.79 14.63 5.22
CA PRO A 196 -22.08 13.45 6.03
C PRO A 196 -23.58 13.24 6.19
N ASN A 197 -24.03 11.99 6.06
CA ASN A 197 -25.40 11.61 6.43
C ASN A 197 -25.39 10.76 7.71
N PRO A 198 -25.58 11.33 8.90
CA PRO A 198 -25.61 10.58 10.14
C PRO A 198 -26.91 9.78 10.36
N LEU A 199 -27.99 10.03 9.62
CA LEU A 199 -29.27 9.34 9.83
C LEU A 199 -29.34 7.95 9.21
N GLY A 200 -28.57 7.68 8.16
CA GLY A 200 -28.64 6.44 7.40
C GLY A 200 -28.44 6.71 5.92
N MET A 201 -28.77 5.73 5.09
CA MET A 201 -28.87 5.96 3.65
C MET A 201 -30.03 5.14 3.07
N PRO A 202 -30.70 5.64 2.03
CA PRO A 202 -31.77 4.91 1.38
C PRO A 202 -31.20 3.69 0.66
N LYS A 203 -31.75 2.52 0.92
CA LYS A 203 -31.18 1.25 0.46
C LYS A 203 -32.21 0.14 0.33
N VAL A 204 -31.86 -0.91 -0.38
CA VAL A 204 -32.60 -2.17 -0.45
C VAL A 204 -31.68 -3.33 -0.09
N ILE A 205 -32.26 -4.38 0.48
CA ILE A 205 -31.56 -5.64 0.68
C ILE A 205 -31.88 -6.60 -0.44
N LEU A 206 -30.82 -7.09 -1.06
CA LEU A 206 -30.81 -8.21 -1.99
C LEU A 206 -30.09 -9.37 -1.30
N VAL A 207 -30.23 -10.60 -1.83
CA VAL A 207 -29.84 -11.88 -1.18
C VAL A 207 -28.62 -11.77 -0.25
N ASP A 208 -27.48 -11.25 -0.73
CA ASP A 208 -26.26 -11.05 0.07
C ASP A 208 -25.69 -9.62 0.00
N ASP A 209 -26.47 -8.64 -0.47
CA ASP A 209 -25.96 -7.28 -0.71
C ASP A 209 -26.92 -6.16 -0.27
N LEU A 210 -26.32 -5.02 0.05
CA LEU A 210 -27.00 -3.81 0.48
C LEU A 210 -26.76 -2.74 -0.59
N VAL A 211 -27.80 -2.47 -1.38
CA VAL A 211 -27.69 -1.60 -2.55
C VAL A 211 -28.32 -0.25 -2.26
N ALA A 212 -27.57 0.81 -2.52
CA ALA A 212 -28.03 2.18 -2.33
C ALA A 212 -29.14 2.54 -3.34
N VAL A 213 -30.18 3.22 -2.86
CA VAL A 213 -31.25 3.76 -3.70
C VAL A 213 -31.01 5.24 -3.92
N LYS A 214 -30.86 5.64 -5.18
CA LYS A 214 -30.63 7.04 -5.55
C LYS A 214 -31.92 7.84 -5.63
N ARG A 215 -33.00 7.22 -6.11
CA ARG A 215 -34.28 7.90 -6.35
C ARG A 215 -35.42 6.89 -6.38
N VAL A 216 -36.58 7.33 -5.90
CA VAL A 216 -37.88 6.67 -6.11
C VAL A 216 -38.81 7.66 -6.80
N LYS A 217 -39.60 7.18 -7.77
CA LYS A 217 -40.67 7.95 -8.42
C LYS A 217 -41.97 7.19 -8.29
N VAL A 218 -42.97 7.83 -7.68
CA VAL A 218 -44.35 7.35 -7.59
C VAL A 218 -45.01 7.47 -8.98
N LEU A 219 -45.78 6.45 -9.37
CA LEU A 219 -46.49 6.41 -10.65
C LEU A 219 -48.00 6.61 -10.43
N ASP A 220 -48.70 7.11 -11.45
CA ASP A 220 -50.16 7.30 -11.42
C ASP A 220 -50.93 6.00 -11.69
N ARG A 221 -50.43 4.87 -11.18
CA ARG A 221 -50.99 3.53 -11.37
C ARG A 221 -50.72 2.64 -10.18
N CYS A 222 -51.61 1.69 -9.94
CA CYS A 222 -51.52 0.65 -8.91
C CYS A 222 -51.72 -0.69 -9.62
N SER A 223 -50.76 -1.60 -9.47
CA SER A 223 -50.90 -2.98 -9.93
C SER A 223 -51.61 -3.84 -8.87
N ASP A 224 -52.26 -4.92 -9.30
CA ASP A 224 -52.92 -5.89 -8.40
C ASP A 224 -51.93 -6.90 -7.78
N GLU A 225 -50.62 -6.68 -7.97
CA GLU A 225 -49.56 -7.55 -7.48
C GLU A 225 -49.26 -7.31 -5.99
N LEU A 226 -48.71 -8.31 -5.32
CA LEU A 226 -48.31 -8.16 -3.91
C LEU A 226 -47.21 -7.09 -3.75
N PRO A 227 -47.21 -6.33 -2.64
CA PRO A 227 -46.13 -5.38 -2.38
C PRO A 227 -44.77 -6.07 -2.39
N GLY A 228 -43.78 -5.40 -3.01
CA GLY A 228 -42.43 -5.89 -3.24
C GLY A 228 -42.23 -6.70 -4.52
N SER A 229 -43.30 -6.99 -5.29
CA SER A 229 -43.19 -7.68 -6.58
C SER A 229 -42.51 -6.83 -7.65
N LEU A 230 -41.55 -7.40 -8.37
CA LEU A 230 -40.89 -6.78 -9.52
C LEU A 230 -41.80 -6.81 -10.75
N LEU A 231 -42.28 -5.65 -11.18
CA LEU A 231 -43.20 -5.48 -12.31
C LEU A 231 -42.48 -5.22 -13.64
N GLY A 232 -41.22 -4.77 -13.57
CA GLY A 232 -40.44 -4.46 -14.74
C GLY A 232 -38.98 -4.19 -14.40
N ILE A 233 -38.07 -4.71 -15.22
CA ILE A 233 -36.64 -4.48 -15.11
C ILE A 233 -36.20 -3.70 -16.34
N HIS A 234 -35.84 -2.44 -16.16
CA HIS A 234 -35.31 -1.59 -17.22
C HIS A 234 -33.82 -1.33 -17.01
N ARG A 235 -33.14 -0.75 -18.00
CA ARG A 235 -31.70 -0.44 -17.93
C ARG A 235 -31.34 0.43 -16.72
N TRP A 236 -32.18 1.41 -16.39
CA TRP A 236 -31.84 2.42 -15.38
C TRP A 236 -32.64 2.29 -14.08
N ASN A 237 -33.76 1.58 -14.10
CA ASN A 237 -34.65 1.46 -12.96
C ASN A 237 -35.38 0.12 -12.92
N TRP A 238 -35.83 -0.24 -11.73
CA TRP A 238 -36.84 -1.27 -11.54
C TRP A 238 -38.19 -0.65 -11.30
N ARG A 239 -39.23 -1.33 -11.75
CA ARG A 239 -40.59 -1.04 -11.36
C ARG A 239 -41.06 -2.05 -10.34
N VAL A 240 -41.58 -1.58 -9.22
CA VAL A 240 -41.94 -2.40 -8.07
C VAL A 240 -43.35 -2.06 -7.60
N ALA A 241 -44.16 -3.08 -7.29
CA ALA A 241 -45.45 -2.92 -6.64
C ALA A 241 -45.27 -2.49 -5.17
N THR A 242 -46.11 -1.59 -4.67
CA THR A 242 -46.12 -1.18 -3.25
C THR A 242 -47.51 -1.37 -2.65
N ALA A 243 -47.72 -1.01 -1.39
CA ALA A 243 -49.04 -1.05 -0.77
C ALA A 243 -50.07 -0.09 -1.40
N THR A 244 -49.61 0.91 -2.16
CA THR A 244 -50.50 1.88 -2.82
C THR A 244 -50.22 1.98 -4.32
N GLN A 245 -49.32 2.86 -4.76
CA GLN A 245 -48.99 3.04 -6.18
C GLN A 245 -47.71 2.28 -6.57
N ASP A 246 -47.58 1.92 -7.83
CA ASP A 246 -46.32 1.40 -8.35
C ASP A 246 -45.22 2.47 -8.24
N VAL A 247 -43.98 2.03 -8.04
CA VAL A 247 -42.80 2.91 -8.02
C VAL A 247 -41.75 2.49 -9.02
N ASP A 248 -41.10 3.49 -9.61
CA ASP A 248 -39.85 3.32 -10.34
C ASP A 248 -38.66 3.65 -9.41
N VAL A 249 -37.65 2.78 -9.35
CA VAL A 249 -36.53 2.83 -8.39
C VAL A 249 -35.19 2.85 -9.12
N TRP A 250 -34.35 3.84 -8.85
CA TRP A 250 -32.99 3.96 -9.38
C TRP A 250 -31.95 3.69 -8.29
N PHE A 251 -30.89 2.98 -8.64
CA PHE A 251 -29.85 2.57 -7.70
C PHE A 251 -28.54 3.33 -7.93
N SER A 252 -27.68 3.31 -6.92
CA SER A 252 -26.31 3.82 -7.02
C SER A 252 -25.28 2.86 -6.44
N GLY A 253 -24.06 2.93 -6.97
CA GLY A 253 -22.91 2.20 -6.46
C GLY A 253 -22.34 2.81 -5.18
N PRO A 254 -21.33 2.17 -4.57
CA PRO A 254 -20.65 2.68 -3.37
C PRO A 254 -20.01 4.07 -3.57
N ASP A 255 -19.70 4.44 -4.81
CA ASP A 255 -19.16 5.73 -5.23
C ASP A 255 -20.26 6.81 -5.47
N GLY A 256 -21.53 6.44 -5.33
CA GLY A 256 -22.68 7.29 -5.59
C GLY A 256 -23.06 7.44 -7.07
N GLN A 257 -22.37 6.76 -7.98
CA GLN A 257 -22.72 6.77 -9.41
C GLN A 257 -23.93 5.89 -9.68
N SER A 258 -24.71 6.23 -10.71
CA SER A 258 -25.85 5.39 -11.11
C SER A 258 -25.37 4.06 -11.66
N ILE A 259 -25.99 2.96 -11.24
CA ILE A 259 -25.69 1.61 -11.74
C ILE A 259 -26.72 1.15 -12.77
N ASP A 260 -26.31 0.22 -13.64
CA ASP A 260 -27.22 -0.45 -14.57
C ASP A 260 -28.12 -1.40 -13.77
N ALA A 261 -29.40 -1.03 -13.65
CA ALA A 261 -30.37 -1.77 -12.85
C ALA A 261 -30.67 -3.15 -13.45
N SER A 262 -30.57 -3.30 -14.79
CA SER A 262 -30.76 -4.59 -15.45
C SER A 262 -29.60 -5.54 -15.19
N ALA A 263 -28.37 -5.02 -15.14
CA ALA A 263 -27.19 -5.79 -14.75
C ALA A 263 -27.26 -6.20 -13.27
N LEU A 264 -27.74 -5.30 -12.40
CA LEU A 264 -27.95 -5.59 -10.98
C LEU A 264 -28.94 -6.75 -10.78
N ALA A 265 -30.08 -6.74 -11.49
CA ALA A 265 -31.08 -7.81 -11.37
C ALA A 265 -30.49 -9.17 -11.81
N LYS A 266 -29.77 -9.18 -12.94
CA LYS A 266 -29.07 -10.38 -13.43
C LYS A 266 -28.02 -10.88 -12.44
N HIS A 267 -27.27 -9.98 -11.81
CA HIS A 267 -26.24 -10.34 -10.82
C HIS A 267 -26.85 -11.06 -9.61
N HIS A 268 -28.03 -10.63 -9.17
CA HIS A 268 -28.74 -11.24 -8.04
C HIS A 268 -29.77 -12.30 -8.44
N GLY A 269 -29.84 -12.69 -9.72
CA GLY A 269 -30.76 -13.72 -10.21
C GLY A 269 -32.24 -13.35 -10.10
N LEU A 270 -32.58 -12.06 -10.16
CA LEU A 270 -33.94 -11.56 -10.07
C LEU A 270 -34.59 -11.39 -11.45
N ASP A 271 -35.85 -11.81 -11.59
CA ASP A 271 -36.69 -11.65 -12.77
C ASP A 271 -38.03 -10.96 -12.44
N ILE A 272 -38.78 -10.58 -13.48
CA ILE A 272 -40.13 -10.03 -13.34
C ILE A 272 -41.04 -11.07 -12.68
N GLY A 273 -41.77 -10.65 -11.64
CA GLY A 273 -42.60 -11.51 -10.80
C GLY A 273 -41.94 -11.91 -9.49
N ASP A 274 -40.62 -11.80 -9.37
CA ASP A 274 -39.94 -12.06 -8.10
C ASP A 274 -40.31 -11.01 -7.05
N ARG A 275 -40.30 -11.44 -5.78
CA ARG A 275 -40.66 -10.59 -4.65
C ARG A 275 -39.42 -10.21 -3.84
N LEU A 276 -39.21 -8.90 -3.69
CA LEU A 276 -38.15 -8.34 -2.87
C LEU A 276 -38.40 -8.58 -1.37
N HIS A 277 -37.33 -8.57 -0.58
CA HIS A 277 -37.40 -8.83 0.86
C HIS A 277 -38.26 -7.79 1.60
N ILE A 278 -39.14 -8.26 2.49
CA ILE A 278 -39.99 -7.43 3.34
C ILE A 278 -39.75 -7.81 4.80
N PHE A 279 -39.46 -6.81 5.61
CA PHE A 279 -39.23 -6.98 7.04
C PHE A 279 -40.55 -7.11 7.78
N GLY A 280 -40.63 -8.08 8.70
CA GLY A 280 -41.67 -8.07 9.73
C GLY A 280 -41.52 -6.85 10.65
N VAL A 281 -42.61 -6.39 11.26
CA VAL A 281 -42.61 -5.21 12.14
C VAL A 281 -41.63 -5.35 13.31
N GLU A 282 -41.57 -6.54 13.92
CA GLU A 282 -40.64 -6.83 15.02
C GLU A 282 -39.18 -6.82 14.55
N GLN A 283 -38.89 -7.45 13.41
CA GLN A 283 -37.55 -7.47 12.82
C GLN A 283 -37.06 -6.06 12.48
N ALA A 284 -37.93 -5.25 11.85
CA ALA A 284 -37.62 -3.87 11.54
C ALA A 284 -37.32 -3.04 12.80
N SER A 285 -38.13 -3.20 13.84
CA SER A 285 -37.94 -2.51 15.13
C SER A 285 -36.64 -2.91 15.83
N SER A 286 -36.28 -4.19 15.78
CA SER A 286 -35.04 -4.72 16.33
C SER A 286 -33.82 -4.12 15.62
N ILE A 287 -33.80 -4.15 14.29
CA ILE A 287 -32.69 -3.58 13.50
C ILE A 287 -32.56 -2.07 13.75
N THR A 288 -33.67 -1.33 13.75
CA THR A 288 -33.64 0.11 14.06
C THR A 288 -33.01 0.36 15.43
N SER A 289 -33.46 -0.36 16.47
CA SER A 289 -32.96 -0.20 17.83
C SER A 289 -31.45 -0.50 17.95
N GLU A 290 -30.97 -1.53 17.25
CA GLU A 290 -29.54 -1.84 17.19
C GLU A 290 -28.74 -0.73 16.50
N LEU A 291 -29.22 -0.20 15.37
CA LEU A 291 -28.57 0.91 14.66
C LEU A 291 -28.52 2.19 15.51
N GLU A 292 -29.55 2.48 16.31
CA GLU A 292 -29.57 3.59 17.26
C GLU A 292 -28.54 3.41 18.39
N MET A 293 -28.34 2.19 18.87
CA MET A 293 -27.28 1.88 19.85
C MET A 293 -25.88 2.04 19.24
N LEU A 294 -25.68 1.59 18.00
CA LEU A 294 -24.40 1.71 17.29
C LEU A 294 -24.07 3.16 16.90
N ALA A 295 -25.09 3.99 16.65
CA ALA A 295 -24.96 5.41 16.32
C ALA A 295 -24.13 6.20 17.36
N VAL A 296 -24.21 5.81 18.64
CA VAL A 296 -23.44 6.44 19.73
C VAL A 296 -21.93 6.27 19.51
N GLN A 297 -21.52 5.13 18.95
CA GLN A 297 -20.13 4.72 18.76
C GLN A 297 -19.59 5.05 17.37
N GLU A 298 -20.42 5.64 16.51
CA GLU A 298 -20.12 5.86 15.11
C GLU A 298 -18.88 6.74 14.88
N SER A 299 -18.69 7.74 15.73
CA SER A 299 -17.53 8.65 15.65
C SER A 299 -16.19 7.94 15.85
N PHE A 300 -16.14 6.98 16.78
CA PHE A 300 -14.97 6.14 17.04
C PHE A 300 -14.57 5.35 15.80
N TRP A 301 -15.53 4.65 15.19
CA TRP A 301 -15.27 3.83 14.01
C TRP A 301 -14.94 4.66 12.78
N ARG A 302 -15.63 5.78 12.59
CA ARG A 302 -15.33 6.72 11.49
C ARG A 302 -13.87 7.19 11.55
N GLN A 303 -13.39 7.59 12.73
CA GLN A 303 -12.00 8.03 12.91
C GLN A 303 -11.01 6.88 12.65
N ARG A 304 -11.31 5.67 13.12
CA ARG A 304 -10.44 4.51 12.94
C ARG A 304 -10.39 4.02 11.49
N LEU A 305 -11.52 4.03 10.78
CA LEU A 305 -11.61 3.66 9.35
C LEU A 305 -10.96 4.70 8.44
N ALA A 306 -11.01 5.99 8.80
CA ALA A 306 -10.32 7.04 8.03
C ALA A 306 -8.80 6.85 7.99
N GLY A 307 -8.23 6.19 9.01
CA GLY A 307 -6.83 5.77 9.05
C GLY A 307 -6.58 4.35 8.52
N PHE A 308 -7.36 3.90 7.52
CA PHE A 308 -7.23 2.55 6.95
C PHE A 308 -5.79 2.28 6.49
N ARG A 309 -5.28 1.09 6.87
CA ARG A 309 -3.99 0.57 6.43
C ARG A 309 -4.16 -0.90 6.04
N SER A 310 -3.47 -1.29 4.97
CA SER A 310 -3.43 -2.68 4.50
C SER A 310 -2.06 -3.26 4.80
N LEU A 311 -2.04 -4.36 5.56
CA LEU A 311 -0.82 -5.11 5.86
C LEU A 311 -0.53 -6.10 4.73
N GLN A 312 0.67 -6.01 4.14
CA GLN A 312 1.16 -6.95 3.12
C GLN A 312 2.30 -7.79 3.69
N LEU A 313 2.22 -9.11 3.49
CA LEU A 313 3.31 -10.01 3.85
C LEU A 313 4.20 -10.27 2.63
N PRO A 314 5.53 -10.44 2.83
CA PRO A 314 6.48 -10.57 1.71
C PRO A 314 6.26 -11.80 0.83
N PHE A 315 5.53 -12.80 1.32
CA PHE A 315 5.24 -14.05 0.63
C PHE A 315 3.80 -14.15 0.10
N PHE A 316 3.03 -13.05 0.15
CA PHE A 316 1.75 -13.01 -0.57
C PHE A 316 2.01 -12.98 -2.07
N LEU A 317 1.40 -13.92 -2.79
CA LEU A 317 1.45 -13.95 -4.24
C LEU A 317 0.60 -12.82 -4.81
N SER A 318 1.18 -12.04 -5.73
CA SER A 318 0.42 -11.06 -6.50
C SER A 318 -0.51 -11.79 -7.45
N SER A 319 -1.81 -11.79 -7.15
CA SER A 319 -2.83 -12.42 -7.99
C SER A 319 -4.06 -11.53 -8.03
N ALA A 320 -4.03 -10.55 -8.93
CA ALA A 320 -5.16 -9.65 -9.15
C ALA A 320 -6.35 -10.31 -9.88
N LEU A 321 -6.18 -11.54 -10.39
CA LEU A 321 -7.13 -12.17 -11.33
C LEU A 321 -7.49 -13.63 -11.02
N ALA A 322 -6.89 -14.29 -10.01
CA ALA A 322 -7.29 -15.66 -9.69
C ALA A 322 -8.58 -15.68 -8.85
N MET A 323 -9.47 -16.61 -9.17
CA MET A 323 -10.60 -16.93 -8.29
C MET A 323 -10.09 -17.38 -6.92
N THR A 324 -10.62 -16.78 -5.87
CA THR A 324 -10.30 -17.10 -4.47
C THR A 324 -10.62 -18.56 -4.18
N LYS A 325 -9.64 -19.27 -3.59
CA LYS A 325 -9.76 -20.69 -3.25
C LYS A 325 -9.46 -20.87 -1.78
N TRP A 326 -10.49 -20.78 -0.95
CA TRP A 326 -10.36 -20.94 0.49
C TRP A 326 -9.99 -22.36 0.89
N GLN A 327 -9.06 -22.45 1.84
CA GLN A 327 -8.65 -23.67 2.52
C GLN A 327 -8.55 -23.39 4.02
N SER A 328 -8.79 -24.41 4.83
CA SER A 328 -8.59 -24.34 6.29
C SER A 328 -7.55 -25.37 6.72
N SER A 329 -6.71 -25.02 7.69
CA SER A 329 -5.84 -26.00 8.35
C SER A 329 -6.63 -26.93 9.26
N SER A 330 -6.01 -28.02 9.72
CA SER A 330 -6.49 -28.76 10.89
C SER A 330 -6.54 -27.86 12.12
N GLU A 331 -7.32 -28.27 13.12
CA GLU A 331 -7.30 -27.65 14.44
C GLU A 331 -5.96 -27.97 15.12
N ASN A 332 -5.35 -26.95 15.73
CA ASN A 332 -4.04 -27.01 16.36
C ASN A 332 -4.11 -26.43 17.78
N ALA A 333 -3.12 -26.78 18.59
CA ALA A 333 -2.89 -26.18 19.90
C ALA A 333 -1.39 -26.16 20.18
N PHE A 334 -0.88 -25.08 20.74
CA PHE A 334 0.53 -25.02 21.12
C PHE A 334 0.74 -25.70 22.47
N SER A 335 1.45 -26.82 22.46
CA SER A 335 1.76 -27.61 23.65
C SER A 335 2.46 -26.80 24.75
N VAL A 336 3.29 -25.83 24.37
CA VAL A 336 4.03 -24.96 25.29
C VAL A 336 3.13 -24.03 26.13
N LEU A 337 1.87 -23.84 25.72
CA LEU A 337 0.89 -23.04 26.45
C LEU A 337 -0.07 -23.91 27.29
N ALA A 338 0.13 -25.22 27.36
CA ALA A 338 -0.82 -26.15 27.98
C ALA A 338 -1.04 -25.87 29.49
N GLU A 339 -0.06 -25.31 30.20
CA GLU A 339 -0.20 -24.99 31.63
C GLU A 339 -1.02 -23.71 31.88
N LEU A 340 -1.24 -22.87 30.87
CA LEU A 340 -2.00 -21.63 31.00
C LEU A 340 -3.50 -21.89 31.00
N ALA A 341 -4.25 -21.01 31.66
CA ALA A 341 -5.71 -21.01 31.58
C ALA A 341 -6.18 -20.73 30.14
N PRO A 342 -7.35 -21.23 29.70
CA PRO A 342 -7.78 -21.12 28.30
C PRO A 342 -7.80 -19.71 27.72
N ILE A 343 -8.31 -18.74 28.49
CA ILE A 343 -8.32 -17.34 28.06
C ILE A 343 -6.90 -16.79 27.88
N GLU A 344 -5.97 -17.21 28.73
CA GLU A 344 -4.58 -16.81 28.63
C GLU A 344 -3.90 -17.44 27.43
N ARG A 345 -4.21 -18.71 27.08
CA ARG A 345 -3.71 -19.34 25.85
C ARG A 345 -4.12 -18.54 24.62
N MET A 346 -5.40 -18.17 24.52
CA MET A 346 -5.91 -17.34 23.43
C MET A 346 -5.16 -16.00 23.34
N VAL A 347 -5.00 -15.30 24.48
CA VAL A 347 -4.27 -14.03 24.51
C VAL A 347 -2.82 -14.23 24.07
N HIS A 348 -2.14 -15.28 24.54
CA HIS A 348 -0.75 -15.54 24.14
C HIS A 348 -0.61 -15.83 22.65
N ILE A 349 -1.53 -16.62 22.07
CA ILE A 349 -1.57 -16.90 20.63
C ILE A 349 -1.72 -15.60 19.84
N VAL A 350 -2.68 -14.75 20.22
CA VAL A 350 -2.92 -13.48 19.51
C VAL A 350 -1.74 -12.52 19.67
N VAL A 351 -1.18 -12.36 20.87
CA VAL A 351 0.00 -11.50 21.10
C VAL A 351 1.20 -12.02 20.31
N GLY A 352 1.48 -13.32 20.34
CA GLY A 352 2.54 -13.95 19.56
C GLY A 352 2.36 -13.74 18.06
N TRP A 353 1.12 -13.84 17.57
CA TRP A 353 0.79 -13.56 16.16
C TRP A 353 1.06 -12.10 15.77
N LEU A 354 0.67 -11.14 16.59
CA LEU A 354 0.90 -9.72 16.32
C LEU A 354 2.39 -9.35 16.37
N ILE A 355 3.16 -9.93 17.30
CA ILE A 355 4.63 -9.78 17.33
C ILE A 355 5.24 -10.37 16.06
N TYR A 356 4.84 -11.59 15.69
CA TYR A 356 5.33 -12.24 14.48
C TYR A 356 5.06 -11.38 13.24
N LEU A 357 3.83 -10.88 13.07
CA LEU A 357 3.46 -9.99 11.98
C LEU A 357 4.35 -8.75 11.92
N SER A 358 4.54 -8.06 13.04
CA SER A 358 5.40 -6.87 13.11
C SER A 358 6.84 -7.18 12.67
N ARG A 359 7.38 -8.34 13.06
CA ARG A 359 8.74 -8.75 12.68
C ARG A 359 8.90 -9.09 11.21
N ILE A 360 7.92 -9.78 10.61
CA ILE A 360 8.02 -10.21 9.21
C ILE A 360 7.67 -9.08 8.23
N SER A 361 6.84 -8.11 8.64
CA SER A 361 6.51 -6.95 7.82
C SER A 361 7.47 -5.78 8.03
N GLY A 362 8.12 -5.69 9.19
CA GLY A 362 8.87 -4.50 9.61
C GLY A 362 7.99 -3.33 10.06
N GLU A 363 6.68 -3.55 10.17
CA GLU A 363 5.70 -2.52 10.57
C GLU A 363 5.43 -2.59 12.08
N SER A 364 5.49 -1.46 12.76
CA SER A 364 5.13 -1.35 14.20
C SER A 364 3.65 -1.07 14.40
N GLU A 365 2.98 -0.36 13.49
CA GLU A 365 1.55 -0.08 13.55
C GLU A 365 0.76 -1.06 12.66
N LEU A 366 0.06 -2.00 13.29
CA LEU A 366 -0.70 -3.03 12.58
C LEU A 366 -2.20 -2.71 12.59
N GLN A 367 -2.85 -2.94 11.46
CA GLN A 367 -4.32 -2.94 11.35
C GLN A 367 -4.79 -4.25 10.72
N LEU A 368 -5.66 -4.96 11.42
CA LEU A 368 -6.20 -6.26 11.03
C LEU A 368 -7.72 -6.23 11.08
N GLY A 369 -8.36 -7.11 10.31
CA GLY A 369 -9.78 -7.37 10.52
C GLY A 369 -10.00 -8.18 11.79
N TRP A 370 -11.01 -7.80 12.56
CA TRP A 370 -11.37 -8.44 13.81
C TRP A 370 -12.84 -8.79 13.80
N SER A 371 -13.15 -10.03 14.15
CA SER A 371 -14.51 -10.47 14.41
C SER A 371 -14.69 -10.76 15.90
N PRO A 372 -15.61 -10.08 16.60
CA PRO A 372 -15.99 -10.47 17.95
C PRO A 372 -16.67 -11.84 17.96
N THR A 373 -16.85 -12.41 19.16
CA THR A 373 -17.35 -13.77 19.34
C THR A 373 -18.76 -13.96 18.76
N LEU A 374 -18.90 -15.02 17.96
CA LEU A 374 -20.18 -15.44 17.37
C LEU A 374 -20.98 -16.21 18.42
N ASN A 375 -22.11 -15.64 18.86
CA ASN A 375 -23.20 -16.47 19.37
C ASN A 375 -23.78 -17.24 18.19
N VAL A 376 -23.38 -18.50 18.01
CA VAL A 376 -23.97 -19.42 17.01
C VAL A 376 -25.42 -19.81 17.38
N SER A 377 -25.92 -19.37 18.54
CA SER A 377 -27.20 -19.82 19.11
C SER A 377 -28.28 -18.74 19.28
N GLY A 378 -28.29 -17.70 18.45
CA GLY A 378 -29.38 -16.72 18.48
C GLY A 378 -29.58 -16.09 17.13
N VAL A 379 -30.62 -16.52 16.42
CA VAL A 379 -31.17 -16.04 15.15
C VAL A 379 -30.93 -14.53 14.91
N ALA A 380 -29.74 -14.16 14.45
CA ALA A 380 -29.54 -12.99 13.62
C ALA A 380 -29.73 -13.50 12.19
N SER A 381 -30.84 -13.16 11.55
CA SER A 381 -31.04 -13.58 10.16
C SER A 381 -29.91 -13.00 9.30
N GLU A 382 -29.58 -13.65 8.17
CA GLU A 382 -28.59 -13.14 7.21
C GLU A 382 -28.81 -11.66 6.86
N ALA A 383 -30.08 -11.20 6.89
CA ALA A 383 -30.46 -9.81 6.67
C ALA A 383 -29.95 -8.83 7.77
N THR A 384 -29.91 -9.23 9.05
CA THR A 384 -29.35 -8.41 10.14
C THR A 384 -27.82 -8.24 9.97
N GLY A 385 -27.13 -9.27 9.47
CA GLY A 385 -25.69 -9.24 9.19
C GLY A 385 -25.27 -8.30 8.05
N LEU A 386 -26.20 -7.87 7.19
CA LEU A 386 -25.92 -6.85 6.17
C LEU A 386 -25.97 -5.42 6.75
N HIS A 387 -26.74 -5.21 7.82
CA HIS A 387 -26.90 -3.90 8.45
C HIS A 387 -25.82 -3.56 9.46
N ILE A 388 -25.10 -4.56 9.97
CA ILE A 388 -24.13 -4.43 11.04
C ILE A 388 -22.81 -5.06 10.58
N ALA A 389 -21.71 -4.34 10.71
CA ALA A 389 -20.41 -4.81 10.27
C ALA A 389 -19.97 -6.04 11.09
N ALA A 390 -19.86 -7.20 10.44
CA ALA A 390 -19.38 -8.42 11.08
C ALA A 390 -17.87 -8.39 11.37
N VAL A 391 -17.12 -7.54 10.65
CA VAL A 391 -15.68 -7.36 10.79
C VAL A 391 -15.37 -5.89 11.05
N VAL A 392 -14.57 -5.63 12.07
CA VAL A 392 -14.14 -4.29 12.48
C VAL A 392 -12.61 -4.19 12.49
N PRO A 393 -12.01 -3.00 12.35
CA PRO A 393 -10.56 -2.88 12.43
C PRO A 393 -10.06 -3.01 13.88
N MET A 394 -9.23 -4.03 14.13
CA MET A 394 -8.30 -4.04 15.25
C MET A 394 -7.08 -3.20 14.88
N LYS A 395 -6.68 -2.29 15.77
CA LYS A 395 -5.50 -1.44 15.59
C LYS A 395 -4.56 -1.61 16.78
N ILE A 396 -3.33 -2.01 16.52
CA ILE A 396 -2.34 -2.27 17.57
C ILE A 396 -0.97 -1.69 17.18
N VAL A 397 -0.24 -1.20 18.16
CA VAL A 397 1.17 -0.82 17.99
C VAL A 397 2.01 -1.85 18.75
N VAL A 398 2.99 -2.42 18.05
CA VAL A 398 3.96 -3.36 18.60
C VAL A 398 5.31 -2.69 18.58
N ASP A 399 5.90 -2.47 19.76
CA ASP A 399 7.30 -2.11 19.89
C ASP A 399 8.12 -3.41 20.02
N LEU A 400 9.16 -3.56 19.21
CA LEU A 400 9.99 -4.76 19.21
C LEU A 400 11.06 -4.73 20.32
N ASP A 401 11.30 -3.58 20.94
CA ASP A 401 12.19 -3.45 22.09
C ASP A 401 11.48 -3.76 23.42
N ASP A 402 10.14 -3.80 23.43
CA ASP A 402 9.32 -4.21 24.55
C ASP A 402 9.46 -5.72 24.85
N ALA A 403 9.24 -6.11 26.11
CA ALA A 403 9.06 -7.53 26.45
C ALA A 403 7.61 -7.97 26.22
N PHE A 404 7.36 -9.29 26.27
CA PHE A 404 6.06 -9.86 25.90
C PHE A 404 4.90 -9.33 26.76
N ALA A 405 5.16 -9.07 28.05
CA ALA A 405 4.16 -8.57 28.99
C ALA A 405 3.66 -7.16 28.62
N GLU A 406 4.54 -6.31 28.10
CA GLU A 406 4.20 -4.96 27.63
C GLU A 406 3.29 -5.02 26.40
N VAL A 407 3.67 -5.81 25.41
CA VAL A 407 2.86 -6.01 24.20
C VAL A 407 1.49 -6.61 24.55
N ARG A 408 1.46 -7.60 25.47
CA ARG A 408 0.22 -8.19 25.98
C ARG A 408 -0.71 -7.15 26.58
N ARG A 409 -0.19 -6.21 27.38
CA ARG A 409 -0.99 -5.13 27.99
C ARG A 409 -1.61 -4.21 26.96
N THR A 410 -0.88 -3.89 25.90
CA THR A 410 -1.38 -3.10 24.76
C THR A 410 -2.51 -3.84 24.05
N VAL A 411 -2.34 -5.16 23.82
CA VAL A 411 -3.38 -6.01 23.21
C VAL A 411 -4.62 -6.13 24.09
N GLU A 412 -4.46 -6.30 25.40
CA GLU A 412 -5.58 -6.35 26.35
C GLU A 412 -6.37 -5.03 26.39
N THR A 413 -5.68 -3.89 26.26
CA THR A 413 -6.30 -2.56 26.14
C THR A 413 -7.12 -2.45 24.86
N GLU A 414 -6.57 -2.89 23.72
CA GLU A 414 -7.30 -2.91 22.45
C GLU A 414 -8.49 -3.89 22.50
N PHE A 415 -8.35 -5.05 23.14
CA PHE A 415 -9.48 -5.96 23.38
C PHE A 415 -10.58 -5.31 24.22
N ALA A 416 -10.25 -4.49 25.21
CA ALA A 416 -11.24 -3.74 25.97
C ALA A 416 -11.99 -2.74 25.10
N LEU A 417 -11.29 -2.04 24.20
CA LEU A 417 -11.91 -1.14 23.21
C LEU A 417 -12.82 -1.90 22.25
N LEU A 418 -12.38 -3.04 21.70
CA LEU A 418 -13.18 -3.87 20.79
C LEU A 418 -14.40 -4.53 21.48
N ARG A 419 -14.35 -4.76 22.80
CA ARG A 419 -15.53 -5.20 23.57
C ARG A 419 -16.51 -4.07 23.84
N ALA A 420 -16.00 -2.87 24.14
CA ALA A 420 -16.82 -1.67 24.37
C ALA A 420 -17.49 -1.22 23.05
N HIS A 421 -16.75 -1.31 21.95
CA HIS A 421 -17.19 -0.97 20.61
C HIS A 421 -17.31 -2.24 19.77
N LYS A 422 -18.48 -2.90 19.80
CA LYS A 422 -18.64 -4.22 19.17
C LYS A 422 -18.68 -4.18 17.65
N SER A 423 -19.33 -3.16 17.09
CA SER A 423 -19.56 -3.04 15.64
C SER A 423 -19.97 -1.60 15.26
N PHE A 424 -20.24 -1.38 13.97
CA PHE A 424 -20.82 -0.18 13.39
C PHE A 424 -21.83 -0.54 12.29
N ALA A 425 -22.67 0.43 11.90
CA ALA A 425 -23.63 0.26 10.81
C ALA A 425 -22.93 -0.06 9.48
N GLY A 426 -23.40 -1.08 8.75
CA GLY A 426 -22.79 -1.54 7.50
C GLY A 426 -22.73 -0.47 6.40
N ASP A 427 -23.61 0.53 6.47
CA ASP A 427 -23.62 1.66 5.54
C ASP A 427 -22.69 2.83 5.95
N LEU A 428 -21.97 2.73 7.06
CA LEU A 428 -21.13 3.80 7.59
C LEU A 428 -20.15 4.36 6.54
N VAL A 429 -19.45 3.48 5.81
CA VAL A 429 -18.47 3.87 4.78
C VAL A 429 -19.14 4.70 3.67
N ALA A 430 -20.35 4.30 3.26
CA ALA A 430 -21.13 4.96 2.21
C ALA A 430 -21.87 6.22 2.68
N ARG A 431 -21.81 6.58 3.97
CA ARG A 431 -22.44 7.81 4.51
C ARG A 431 -21.48 8.98 4.67
N TYR A 432 -20.17 8.74 4.67
CA TYR A 432 -19.15 9.75 4.94
C TYR A 432 -18.21 9.95 3.75
N PRO A 433 -18.13 11.15 3.15
CA PRO A 433 -17.24 11.43 2.02
C PRO A 433 -15.77 11.05 2.26
N ALA A 434 -15.26 11.25 3.48
CA ALA A 434 -13.89 10.91 3.84
C ALA A 434 -13.58 9.39 3.76
N LEU A 435 -14.60 8.53 3.91
CA LEU A 435 -14.45 7.07 3.86
C LEU A 435 -14.72 6.50 2.46
N LYS A 436 -15.67 7.09 1.72
CA LYS A 436 -16.06 6.65 0.35
C LYS A 436 -14.90 6.54 -0.63
N ASN A 437 -13.89 7.40 -0.47
CA ASN A 437 -12.73 7.46 -1.34
C ASN A 437 -11.69 6.36 -1.05
N ILE A 438 -11.85 5.61 0.05
CA ILE A 438 -10.97 4.49 0.37
C ILE A 438 -11.54 3.23 -0.29
N GLU A 439 -11.05 2.92 -1.50
CA GLU A 439 -11.57 1.83 -2.34
C GLU A 439 -11.64 0.48 -1.62
N ALA A 440 -10.62 0.15 -0.82
CA ALA A 440 -10.58 -1.11 -0.08
C ALA A 440 -11.79 -1.29 0.85
N LEU A 441 -12.24 -0.22 1.52
CA LEU A 441 -13.37 -0.24 2.46
C LEU A 441 -14.74 -0.48 1.80
N ARG A 442 -14.80 -0.55 0.46
CA ARG A 442 -16.01 -0.99 -0.26
C ARG A 442 -16.26 -2.49 -0.07
N SER A 443 -15.20 -3.26 0.21
CA SER A 443 -15.32 -4.65 0.65
C SER A 443 -15.73 -4.72 2.11
N ARG A 444 -16.58 -5.69 2.46
CA ARG A 444 -16.97 -5.97 3.86
C ARG A 444 -15.84 -6.53 4.71
N CYS A 445 -14.81 -7.08 4.06
CA CYS A 445 -13.60 -7.60 4.68
C CYS A 445 -12.37 -7.04 3.95
N PRO A 446 -12.01 -5.77 4.18
CA PRO A 446 -10.98 -5.07 3.43
C PRO A 446 -9.55 -5.47 3.83
N TRP A 447 -9.36 -5.98 5.05
CA TRP A 447 -8.05 -6.35 5.56
C TRP A 447 -7.59 -7.69 5.00
N PRO A 448 -6.34 -7.81 4.51
CA PRO A 448 -5.78 -9.10 4.07
C PRO A 448 -5.69 -10.12 5.21
N ILE A 449 -5.35 -9.65 6.40
CA ILE A 449 -5.15 -10.48 7.58
C ILE A 449 -6.22 -10.17 8.61
N GLY A 450 -6.81 -11.20 9.21
CA GLY A 450 -7.78 -11.05 10.28
C GLY A 450 -7.62 -12.05 11.42
N ILE A 451 -8.32 -11.76 12.51
CA ILE A 451 -8.45 -12.59 13.70
C ILE A 451 -9.94 -12.77 14.01
N THR A 452 -10.36 -14.01 14.18
CA THR A 452 -11.73 -14.38 14.58
C THR A 452 -11.69 -15.14 15.88
N ILE A 453 -12.48 -14.73 16.88
CA ILE A 453 -12.60 -15.46 18.15
C ILE A 453 -13.89 -16.28 18.14
N ARG A 454 -13.80 -17.58 18.46
CA ARG A 454 -14.92 -18.51 18.52
C ARG A 454 -15.25 -18.90 19.96
N GLU A 455 -16.54 -18.88 20.32
CA GLU A 455 -17.08 -19.42 21.58
C GLU A 455 -17.73 -20.79 21.31
N GLY A 456 -17.11 -21.89 21.74
CA GLY A 456 -17.66 -23.26 21.64
C GLY A 456 -16.95 -24.16 20.64
N ALA A 457 -16.70 -25.42 21.02
CA ALA A 457 -16.14 -26.47 20.15
C ALA A 457 -17.19 -26.92 19.14
N SER A 458 -17.05 -26.56 17.86
CA SER A 458 -17.90 -27.15 16.82
C SER A 458 -17.36 -28.54 16.46
N SER A 459 -17.95 -29.57 17.04
CA SER A 459 -17.96 -30.92 16.47
C SER A 459 -18.82 -30.90 15.20
N HIS A 460 -18.28 -30.43 14.08
CA HIS A 460 -18.89 -30.63 12.77
C HIS A 460 -17.81 -30.79 11.71
N GLU A 461 -17.43 -32.05 11.47
CA GLU A 461 -17.19 -32.53 10.11
C GLU A 461 -18.51 -32.37 9.33
N LEU A 462 -18.75 -31.20 8.76
CA LEU A 462 -19.78 -30.98 7.75
C LEU A 462 -19.09 -31.00 6.39
N GLY A 463 -19.38 -32.06 5.62
CA GLY A 463 -18.80 -32.30 4.32
C GLY A 463 -18.93 -31.11 3.38
N SER A 464 -17.83 -30.83 2.67
CA SER A 464 -17.78 -30.38 1.28
C SER A 464 -18.92 -29.48 0.75
N ALA A 465 -19.31 -28.43 1.48
CA ALA A 465 -20.03 -27.28 0.94
C ALA A 465 -19.12 -26.05 1.06
N PRO A 466 -18.77 -25.33 -0.02
CA PRO A 466 -17.64 -24.39 0.02
C PRO A 466 -17.82 -23.10 0.82
N ASN A 467 -19.02 -22.70 1.27
CA ASN A 467 -19.25 -21.28 1.61
C ASN A 467 -20.26 -20.92 2.71
N SER A 468 -20.95 -21.83 3.39
CA SER A 468 -21.93 -21.43 4.43
C SER A 468 -21.40 -21.67 5.85
N GLY A 469 -21.01 -20.59 6.53
CA GLY A 469 -20.93 -20.56 8.01
C GLY A 469 -19.63 -20.09 8.67
N ILE A 470 -18.52 -19.92 7.94
CA ILE A 470 -17.25 -19.46 8.55
C ILE A 470 -17.08 -17.96 8.32
N LEU A 471 -17.15 -17.18 9.40
CA LEU A 471 -16.89 -15.74 9.35
C LEU A 471 -15.38 -15.47 9.24
N ARG A 472 -14.97 -15.00 8.07
CA ARG A 472 -13.57 -14.68 7.74
C ARG A 472 -13.36 -13.19 7.95
N SER A 473 -12.47 -12.84 8.87
CA SER A 473 -12.12 -11.46 9.20
C SER A 473 -10.95 -10.91 8.37
N GLY A 474 -10.21 -11.79 7.67
CA GLY A 474 -9.22 -11.42 6.66
C GLY A 474 -9.58 -11.96 5.27
N ASN A 475 -9.27 -11.21 4.21
CA ASN A 475 -9.54 -11.64 2.82
C ASN A 475 -8.41 -12.47 2.17
N VAL A 476 -7.29 -12.69 2.87
CA VAL A 476 -6.22 -13.61 2.49
C VAL A 476 -5.98 -14.67 3.56
N LEU A 477 -5.88 -14.25 4.82
CA LEU A 477 -5.49 -15.10 5.94
C LEU A 477 -6.29 -14.69 7.19
N THR A 478 -6.94 -15.65 7.83
CA THR A 478 -7.63 -15.46 9.11
C THR A 478 -7.09 -16.46 10.12
N LEU A 479 -6.67 -15.97 11.28
CA LEU A 479 -6.42 -16.78 12.47
C LEU A 479 -7.73 -16.92 13.24
N GLU A 480 -8.30 -18.12 13.30
CA GLU A 480 -9.44 -18.41 14.17
C GLU A 480 -8.94 -19.03 15.48
N VAL A 481 -9.32 -18.47 16.63
CA VAL A 481 -8.90 -18.96 17.96
C VAL A 481 -10.13 -19.24 18.83
N CYS A 482 -10.17 -20.41 19.46
CA CYS A 482 -11.20 -20.80 20.41
C CYS A 482 -10.93 -20.18 21.79
N SER A 483 -11.89 -19.45 22.34
CA SER A 483 -11.76 -18.80 23.66
C SER A 483 -11.85 -19.76 24.84
N LEU A 484 -12.37 -20.99 24.63
CA LEU A 484 -12.64 -21.96 25.71
C LEU A 484 -11.50 -22.91 26.02
N ASP A 485 -10.61 -23.19 25.06
CA ASP A 485 -9.48 -24.13 25.24
C ASP A 485 -8.15 -23.62 24.64
N GLY A 486 -8.19 -22.54 23.85
CA GLY A 486 -7.02 -22.00 23.16
C GLY A 486 -6.63 -22.78 21.89
N SER A 487 -7.49 -23.67 21.38
CA SER A 487 -7.29 -24.26 20.06
C SER A 487 -7.38 -23.19 18.97
N PHE A 488 -6.72 -23.41 17.84
CA PHE A 488 -6.76 -22.47 16.71
C PHE A 488 -6.65 -23.17 15.37
N ARG A 489 -7.03 -22.46 14.31
CA ARG A 489 -6.83 -22.88 12.91
C ARG A 489 -6.65 -21.68 12.00
N TRP A 490 -6.06 -21.93 10.84
CA TRP A 490 -5.89 -20.94 9.79
C TRP A 490 -6.93 -21.12 8.70
N HIS A 491 -7.51 -20.02 8.23
CA HIS A 491 -8.28 -19.98 6.98
C HIS A 491 -7.52 -19.10 6.00
N PHE A 492 -7.21 -19.61 4.81
CA PHE A 492 -6.42 -18.87 3.84
C PHE A 492 -6.83 -19.11 2.39
N ASP A 493 -6.58 -18.12 1.54
CA ASP A 493 -6.75 -18.23 0.10
C ASP A 493 -5.51 -18.87 -0.52
N ARG A 494 -5.60 -20.15 -0.91
CA ARG A 494 -4.48 -20.90 -1.50
C ARG A 494 -4.01 -20.35 -2.85
N SER A 495 -4.80 -19.49 -3.50
CA SER A 495 -4.39 -18.80 -4.73
C SER A 495 -3.42 -17.64 -4.46
N ARG A 496 -3.36 -17.16 -3.22
CA ARG A 496 -2.54 -16.03 -2.77
C ARG A 496 -1.50 -16.41 -1.71
N LEU A 497 -1.69 -17.52 -1.03
CA LEU A 497 -0.80 -18.02 0.02
C LEU A 497 -0.63 -19.54 -0.07
N ALA A 498 0.61 -20.00 -0.29
CA ALA A 498 0.92 -21.42 -0.35
C ALA A 498 0.74 -22.10 1.04
N PRO A 499 0.18 -23.33 1.12
CA PRO A 499 -0.01 -24.04 2.38
C PRO A 499 1.28 -24.19 3.23
N GLU A 500 2.42 -24.38 2.57
CA GLU A 500 3.73 -24.53 3.22
C GLU A 500 4.12 -23.27 4.00
N ASN A 501 3.66 -22.08 3.56
CA ASN A 501 3.88 -20.85 4.30
C ASN A 501 3.05 -20.80 5.59
N VAL A 502 1.84 -21.36 5.59
CA VAL A 502 0.99 -21.45 6.80
C VAL A 502 1.58 -22.40 7.82
N GLU A 503 2.16 -23.51 7.36
CA GLU A 503 2.91 -24.45 8.22
C GLU A 503 4.13 -23.77 8.84
N ARG A 504 4.94 -23.06 8.05
CA ARG A 504 6.08 -22.26 8.56
C ARG A 504 5.66 -21.21 9.56
N ILE A 505 4.60 -20.44 9.29
CA ILE A 505 4.03 -19.47 10.24
C ILE A 505 3.72 -20.17 11.58
N THR A 506 3.09 -21.34 11.53
CA THR A 506 2.71 -22.09 12.74
C THR A 506 3.95 -22.53 13.53
N GLN A 507 4.98 -23.05 12.85
CA GLN A 507 6.25 -23.44 13.48
C GLN A 507 6.99 -22.24 14.10
N HIS A 508 7.01 -21.10 13.40
CA HIS A 508 7.62 -19.86 13.90
C HIS A 508 6.90 -19.34 15.15
N LEU A 509 5.57 -19.40 15.17
CA LEU A 509 4.78 -19.01 16.33
C LEU A 509 5.01 -19.94 17.51
N GLU A 510 5.07 -21.25 17.30
CA GLU A 510 5.38 -22.21 18.36
C GLU A 510 6.77 -21.93 18.96
N LYS A 511 7.77 -21.68 18.10
CA LYS A 511 9.13 -21.34 18.52
C LYS A 511 9.17 -20.03 19.32
N LEU A 512 8.48 -18.99 18.84
CA LEU A 512 8.36 -17.69 19.50
C LEU A 512 7.73 -17.85 20.88
N LEU A 513 6.56 -18.51 20.97
CA LEU A 513 5.84 -18.69 22.22
C LEU A 513 6.63 -19.56 23.20
N GLY A 514 7.34 -20.57 22.72
CA GLY A 514 8.21 -21.37 23.57
C GLY A 514 9.38 -20.56 24.17
N ALA A 515 9.98 -19.66 23.39
CA ALA A 515 11.01 -18.77 23.90
C ALA A 515 10.45 -17.76 24.91
N VAL A 516 9.26 -17.20 24.67
CA VAL A 516 8.55 -16.31 25.61
C VAL A 516 8.29 -17.00 26.95
N MET A 517 7.85 -18.26 26.93
CA MET A 517 7.59 -19.03 28.15
C MET A 517 8.88 -19.32 28.94
N ALA A 518 10.02 -19.46 28.25
CA ALA A 518 11.31 -19.71 28.90
C ALA A 518 11.97 -18.43 29.45
N GLU A 519 11.92 -17.32 28.70
CA GLU A 519 12.54 -16.04 29.07
C GLU A 519 11.61 -14.84 28.79
N PRO A 520 10.62 -14.58 29.68
CA PRO A 520 9.54 -13.63 29.39
C PRO A 520 9.97 -12.16 29.38
N ARG A 521 11.19 -11.84 29.85
CA ARG A 521 11.75 -10.48 29.91
C ARG A 521 12.59 -10.11 28.68
N GLN A 522 12.85 -11.06 27.79
CA GLN A 522 13.60 -10.79 26.57
C GLN A 522 12.80 -9.84 25.66
N PRO A 523 13.42 -8.79 25.08
CA PRO A 523 12.77 -7.98 24.05
C PRO A 523 12.27 -8.84 22.88
N VAL A 524 11.01 -8.65 22.48
CA VAL A 524 10.33 -9.55 21.53
C VAL A 524 10.96 -9.55 20.14
N GLY A 525 11.64 -8.45 19.76
CA GLY A 525 12.43 -8.34 18.53
C GLY A 525 13.71 -9.17 18.53
N ARG A 526 14.22 -9.58 19.71
CA ARG A 526 15.45 -10.37 19.85
C ARG A 526 15.22 -11.88 20.00
N ILE A 527 13.98 -12.30 20.17
CA ILE A 527 13.62 -13.73 20.25
C ILE A 527 14.01 -14.42 18.94
N ASP A 528 14.58 -15.63 18.99
CA ASP A 528 14.79 -16.41 17.75
C ASP A 528 13.47 -17.07 17.35
N ILE A 529 12.97 -16.73 16.16
CA ILE A 529 11.71 -17.26 15.61
C ILE A 529 11.94 -18.41 14.63
N LEU A 530 13.19 -18.65 14.21
CA LEU A 530 13.50 -19.71 13.27
C LEU A 530 13.68 -21.04 14.01
N PRO A 531 13.04 -22.12 13.55
CA PRO A 531 13.39 -23.48 13.96
C PRO A 531 14.87 -23.75 13.69
N ALA A 532 15.51 -24.57 14.53
CA ALA A 532 16.95 -24.84 14.43
C ALA A 532 17.35 -25.43 13.07
N ALA A 533 16.52 -26.30 12.50
CA ALA A 533 16.76 -26.89 11.18
C ALA A 533 16.73 -25.84 10.06
N GLU A 534 15.76 -24.92 10.08
CA GLU A 534 15.69 -23.84 9.10
C GLU A 534 16.85 -22.87 9.24
N ARG A 535 17.23 -22.52 10.48
CA ARG A 535 18.41 -21.69 10.74
C ARG A 535 19.69 -22.35 10.22
N GLY A 536 19.87 -23.64 10.48
CA GLY A 536 21.02 -24.43 9.98
C GLY A 536 21.05 -24.48 8.45
N TYR A 537 19.90 -24.71 7.82
CA TYR A 537 19.78 -24.67 6.36
C TYR A 537 20.22 -23.32 5.78
N LEU A 538 19.69 -22.22 6.33
CA LEU A 538 19.96 -20.86 5.82
C LEU A 538 21.39 -20.37 6.09
N LEU A 539 21.93 -20.64 7.28
CA LEU A 539 23.22 -20.10 7.70
C LEU A 539 24.40 -21.04 7.43
N GLU A 540 24.19 -22.34 7.36
CA GLU A 540 25.25 -23.34 7.21
C GLU A 540 25.17 -24.05 5.86
N GLU A 541 24.03 -24.66 5.53
CA GLU A 541 23.93 -25.49 4.31
C GLU A 541 24.04 -24.67 3.03
N LEU A 542 23.29 -23.57 2.93
CA LEU A 542 23.38 -22.66 1.77
C LEU A 542 24.75 -21.97 1.65
N ASN A 543 25.46 -21.81 2.78
CA ASN A 543 26.78 -21.18 2.83
C ASN A 543 27.94 -22.17 2.74
N ARG A 544 27.68 -23.47 2.54
CA ARG A 544 28.72 -24.50 2.35
C ARG A 544 29.29 -24.44 0.93
N THR A 545 29.91 -23.32 0.60
CA THR A 545 30.44 -22.98 -0.74
C THR A 545 31.97 -23.06 -0.82
N GLU A 546 32.63 -23.63 0.20
CA GLU A 546 34.08 -23.80 0.24
C GLU A 546 34.56 -24.67 -0.94
N ALA A 547 35.49 -24.12 -1.73
CA ALA A 547 36.08 -24.80 -2.87
C ALA A 547 37.54 -24.40 -3.05
N ALA A 548 38.40 -25.37 -3.39
CA ALA A 548 39.79 -25.08 -3.72
C ALA A 548 39.89 -24.32 -5.04
N TYR A 549 40.70 -23.27 -5.06
CA TYR A 549 41.05 -22.47 -6.24
C TYR A 549 42.51 -21.98 -6.09
N PRO A 550 43.18 -21.52 -7.16
CA PRO A 550 44.58 -21.10 -7.09
C PRO A 550 44.75 -19.73 -6.41
N SER A 551 44.48 -19.66 -5.10
CA SER A 551 44.46 -18.44 -4.28
C SER A 551 45.81 -17.70 -4.22
N GLU A 552 46.91 -18.43 -4.43
CA GLU A 552 48.27 -17.91 -4.31
C GLU A 552 48.80 -17.24 -5.59
N ARG A 553 47.98 -17.15 -6.64
CA ARG A 553 48.38 -16.63 -7.95
C ARG A 553 47.67 -15.33 -8.30
N CYS A 554 48.26 -14.59 -9.21
CA CYS A 554 47.61 -13.52 -9.93
C CYS A 554 46.97 -14.02 -11.22
N ILE A 555 45.98 -13.27 -11.72
CA ILE A 555 45.23 -13.67 -12.93
C ILE A 555 46.11 -13.83 -14.17
N HIS A 556 47.09 -12.95 -14.35
CA HIS A 556 47.99 -13.00 -15.50
C HIS A 556 48.85 -14.28 -15.49
N GLU A 557 49.18 -14.84 -14.32
CA GLU A 557 49.95 -16.09 -14.22
C GLU A 557 49.17 -17.31 -14.75
N LEU A 558 47.83 -17.30 -14.64
CA LEU A 558 46.99 -18.33 -15.24
C LEU A 558 46.94 -18.19 -16.77
N PHE A 559 46.85 -16.96 -17.28
CA PHE A 559 46.98 -16.70 -18.71
C PHE A 559 48.35 -17.13 -19.25
N GLU A 560 49.44 -16.82 -18.55
CA GLU A 560 50.80 -17.25 -18.91
C GLU A 560 50.96 -18.77 -18.90
N ALA A 561 50.32 -19.46 -17.95
CA ALA A 561 50.28 -20.92 -17.93
C ALA A 561 49.59 -21.46 -19.19
N GLN A 562 48.51 -20.80 -19.63
CA GLN A 562 47.83 -21.15 -20.88
C GLN A 562 48.71 -20.88 -22.11
N VAL A 563 49.44 -19.77 -22.14
CA VAL A 563 50.39 -19.43 -23.21
C VAL A 563 51.47 -20.50 -23.35
N ARG A 564 52.03 -20.98 -22.23
CA ARG A 564 53.01 -22.07 -22.23
C ARG A 564 52.44 -23.39 -22.73
N ARG A 565 51.14 -23.65 -22.49
CA ARG A 565 50.46 -24.87 -22.90
C ARG A 565 50.19 -24.91 -24.40
N ALA A 566 49.74 -23.79 -24.98
CA ALA A 566 49.30 -23.73 -26.37
C ALA A 566 49.60 -22.36 -27.01
N PRO A 567 50.88 -22.04 -27.30
CA PRO A 567 51.26 -20.70 -27.77
C PRO A 567 50.66 -20.36 -29.15
N GLU A 568 50.49 -21.35 -30.03
CA GLU A 568 49.96 -21.15 -31.39
C GLU A 568 48.42 -21.15 -31.45
N ALA A 569 47.72 -21.45 -30.35
CA ALA A 569 46.27 -21.41 -30.33
C ALA A 569 45.76 -19.97 -30.42
N VAL A 570 44.60 -19.77 -31.06
CA VAL A 570 43.99 -18.44 -31.20
C VAL A 570 43.44 -17.99 -29.84
N ALA A 571 43.96 -16.88 -29.33
CA ALA A 571 43.52 -16.27 -28.07
C ALA A 571 42.49 -15.17 -28.29
N LEU A 572 42.62 -14.40 -29.36
CA LEU A 572 41.83 -13.19 -29.59
C LEU A 572 41.41 -13.08 -31.05
N VAL A 573 40.14 -12.75 -31.27
CA VAL A 573 39.57 -12.45 -32.58
C VAL A 573 38.87 -11.10 -32.52
N HIS A 574 39.29 -10.19 -33.40
CA HIS A 574 38.67 -8.88 -33.60
C HIS A 574 38.59 -8.59 -35.10
N GLU A 575 37.38 -8.59 -35.64
CA GLU A 575 37.16 -8.49 -37.08
C GLU A 575 37.99 -9.55 -37.85
N ASN A 576 38.90 -9.12 -38.72
CA ASN A 576 39.79 -9.99 -39.49
C ASN A 576 41.14 -10.26 -38.78
N GLU A 577 41.42 -9.59 -37.65
CA GLU A 577 42.64 -9.81 -36.87
C GLU A 577 42.45 -11.02 -35.94
N ARG A 578 43.41 -11.94 -35.98
CA ARG A 578 43.51 -13.09 -35.06
C ARG A 578 44.89 -13.07 -34.44
N LEU A 579 44.96 -13.15 -33.10
CA LEU A 579 46.21 -13.25 -32.37
C LEU A 579 46.29 -14.60 -31.66
N SER A 580 47.43 -15.26 -31.79
CA SER A 580 47.73 -16.43 -30.98
C SER A 580 47.99 -16.05 -29.51
N TYR A 581 47.93 -17.03 -28.61
CA TYR A 581 48.31 -16.84 -27.20
C TYR A 581 49.75 -16.31 -27.07
N GLY A 582 50.69 -16.84 -27.86
CA GLY A 582 52.07 -16.40 -27.88
C GLY A 582 52.24 -14.97 -28.37
N GLU A 583 51.55 -14.59 -29.46
CA GLU A 583 51.57 -13.22 -29.99
C GLU A 583 50.97 -12.21 -29.02
N LEU A 584 49.80 -12.52 -28.46
CA LEU A 584 49.11 -11.68 -27.48
C LEU A 584 49.98 -11.47 -26.24
N ASN A 585 50.58 -12.55 -25.72
CA ASN A 585 51.46 -12.48 -24.56
C ASN A 585 52.72 -11.66 -24.85
N ALA A 586 53.36 -11.87 -26.00
CA ALA A 586 54.57 -11.13 -26.38
C ALA A 586 54.30 -9.62 -26.53
N ARG A 587 53.14 -9.22 -27.07
CA ARG A 587 52.71 -7.82 -27.14
C ARG A 587 52.46 -7.24 -25.74
N ALA A 588 51.73 -7.97 -24.90
CA ALA A 588 51.43 -7.56 -23.52
C ALA A 588 52.71 -7.44 -22.66
N ASN A 589 53.65 -8.37 -22.80
CA ASN A 589 54.92 -8.36 -22.07
C ASN A 589 55.79 -7.15 -22.40
N ARG A 590 55.92 -6.82 -23.69
CA ARG A 590 56.67 -5.62 -24.11
C ARG A 590 56.11 -4.35 -23.51
N LEU A 591 54.78 -4.22 -23.53
CA LEU A 591 54.11 -3.08 -22.89
C LEU A 591 54.25 -3.13 -21.37
N ALA A 592 54.15 -4.31 -20.73
CA ALA A 592 54.32 -4.46 -19.29
C ALA A 592 55.71 -4.01 -18.82
N HIS A 593 56.79 -4.42 -19.50
CA HIS A 593 58.16 -3.96 -19.22
C HIS A 593 58.29 -2.44 -19.36
N HIS A 594 57.63 -1.85 -20.37
CA HIS A 594 57.59 -0.41 -20.53
C HIS A 594 56.85 0.28 -19.37
N LEU A 595 55.70 -0.24 -18.95
CA LEU A 595 54.94 0.28 -17.81
C LEU A 595 55.73 0.17 -16.49
N VAL A 596 56.45 -0.94 -16.27
CA VAL A 596 57.38 -1.09 -15.13
C VAL A 596 58.49 -0.04 -15.19
N ALA A 597 59.06 0.22 -16.37
CA ALA A 597 60.09 1.25 -16.55
C ALA A 597 59.55 2.68 -16.31
N LEU A 598 58.26 2.91 -16.59
CA LEU A 598 57.54 4.16 -16.26
C LEU A 598 57.14 4.25 -14.77
N GLY A 599 57.42 3.21 -13.98
CA GLY A 599 57.27 3.21 -12.54
C GLY A 599 55.96 2.64 -12.01
N VAL A 600 55.21 1.88 -12.82
CA VAL A 600 54.05 1.10 -12.33
C VAL A 600 54.51 0.09 -11.27
N ARG A 601 53.74 -0.01 -10.20
CA ARG A 601 53.97 -0.91 -9.06
C ARG A 601 52.65 -1.58 -8.63
N PRO A 602 52.72 -2.67 -7.84
CA PRO A 602 51.54 -3.24 -7.19
C PRO A 602 50.62 -2.19 -6.55
N ASP A 603 49.30 -2.40 -6.68
CA ASP A 603 48.19 -1.52 -6.24
C ASP A 603 48.08 -0.15 -6.90
N GLN A 604 48.97 0.21 -7.85
CA GLN A 604 48.85 1.49 -8.51
C GLN A 604 47.74 1.48 -9.57
N PRO A 605 46.79 2.43 -9.52
CA PRO A 605 45.78 2.56 -10.55
C PRO A 605 46.40 3.06 -11.86
N VAL A 606 46.06 2.37 -12.94
CA VAL A 606 46.41 2.73 -14.31
C VAL A 606 45.13 2.89 -15.10
N GLY A 607 44.84 4.11 -15.55
CA GLY A 607 43.65 4.38 -16.35
C GLY A 607 43.76 3.71 -17.73
N ILE A 608 42.65 3.19 -18.25
CA ILE A 608 42.59 2.68 -19.62
C ILE A 608 41.33 3.19 -20.30
N CYS A 609 41.50 4.04 -21.31
CA CYS A 609 40.43 4.65 -22.09
C CYS A 609 40.66 4.32 -23.56
N VAL A 610 40.05 3.23 -24.04
CA VAL A 610 40.25 2.72 -25.40
C VAL A 610 38.96 2.18 -25.98
N GLU A 611 38.85 2.23 -27.29
CA GLU A 611 37.84 1.48 -28.02
C GLU A 611 38.19 -0.01 -28.04
N ARG A 612 37.15 -0.81 -28.31
CA ARG A 612 37.25 -2.26 -28.38
C ARG A 612 38.18 -2.66 -29.52
N SER A 613 39.33 -3.23 -29.17
CA SER A 613 40.41 -3.56 -30.11
C SER A 613 41.37 -4.60 -29.50
N ALA A 614 42.28 -5.16 -30.30
CA ALA A 614 43.34 -6.01 -29.76
C ALA A 614 44.25 -5.26 -28.78
N ALA A 615 44.47 -3.96 -29.02
CA ALA A 615 45.25 -3.09 -28.14
C ALA A 615 44.61 -2.95 -26.74
N MET A 616 43.27 -2.99 -26.63
CA MET A 616 42.57 -3.01 -25.34
C MET A 616 42.98 -4.21 -24.49
N VAL A 617 42.97 -5.41 -25.07
CA VAL A 617 43.30 -6.65 -24.33
C VAL A 617 44.81 -6.69 -24.01
N VAL A 618 45.65 -6.24 -24.93
CA VAL A 618 47.10 -6.06 -24.69
C VAL A 618 47.34 -5.10 -23.52
N GLY A 619 46.66 -3.95 -23.49
CA GLY A 619 46.76 -2.95 -22.43
C GLY A 619 46.34 -3.50 -21.07
N LEU A 620 45.20 -4.20 -21.00
CA LEU A 620 44.72 -4.84 -19.77
C LEU A 620 45.71 -5.87 -19.22
N LEU A 621 46.17 -6.80 -20.06
CA LEU A 621 47.15 -7.80 -19.67
C LEU A 621 48.47 -7.16 -19.26
N ALA A 622 48.91 -6.12 -19.95
CA ALA A 622 50.15 -5.41 -19.63
C ALA A 622 50.08 -4.69 -18.28
N ILE A 623 48.96 -4.04 -17.97
CA ILE A 623 48.73 -3.41 -16.66
C ILE A 623 48.83 -4.48 -15.55
N LEU A 624 48.12 -5.59 -15.71
CA LEU A 624 48.11 -6.68 -14.73
C LEU A 624 49.50 -7.32 -14.55
N LYS A 625 50.27 -7.48 -15.63
CA LYS A 625 51.63 -8.03 -15.62
C LYS A 625 52.66 -7.06 -15.01
N ALA A 626 52.45 -5.75 -15.16
CA ALA A 626 53.27 -4.73 -14.52
C ALA A 626 52.93 -4.55 -13.02
N GLY A 627 51.88 -5.21 -12.54
CA GLY A 627 51.36 -5.10 -11.18
C GLY A 627 50.37 -3.95 -10.95
N GLY A 628 50.03 -3.18 -11.99
CA GLY A 628 49.03 -2.13 -11.86
C GLY A 628 47.61 -2.70 -11.78
N ALA A 629 46.70 -1.90 -11.22
CA ALA A 629 45.27 -2.14 -11.25
C ALA A 629 44.63 -1.32 -12.36
N TYR A 630 43.94 -1.95 -13.31
CA TYR A 630 43.34 -1.18 -14.40
C TYR A 630 42.09 -0.43 -13.91
N VAL A 631 41.96 0.84 -14.32
CA VAL A 631 40.79 1.68 -14.09
C VAL A 631 40.15 1.94 -15.44
N PRO A 632 39.11 1.20 -15.82
CA PRO A 632 38.52 1.33 -17.14
C PRO A 632 37.70 2.61 -17.25
N LEU A 633 37.86 3.28 -18.38
CA LEU A 633 37.23 4.55 -18.72
C LEU A 633 36.55 4.35 -20.08
N ASP A 634 35.22 4.38 -20.10
CA ASP A 634 34.48 4.25 -21.35
C ASP A 634 34.49 5.58 -22.12
N ALA A 635 35.06 5.58 -23.33
CA ALA A 635 35.11 6.76 -24.18
C ALA A 635 33.72 7.31 -24.54
N ALA A 636 32.65 6.50 -24.43
CA ALA A 636 31.27 6.94 -24.61
C ALA A 636 30.70 7.71 -23.40
N TYR A 637 31.37 7.72 -22.24
CA TYR A 637 30.93 8.49 -21.09
C TYR A 637 31.09 10.00 -21.33
N PRO A 638 30.21 10.82 -20.73
CA PRO A 638 30.41 12.27 -20.73
C PRO A 638 31.78 12.62 -20.13
N GLY A 639 32.50 13.56 -20.74
CA GLY A 639 33.84 13.96 -20.27
C GLY A 639 33.88 14.44 -18.82
N THR A 640 32.77 14.99 -18.30
CA THR A 640 32.61 15.32 -16.87
C THR A 640 32.73 14.09 -15.98
N ARG A 641 32.10 12.97 -16.34
CA ARG A 641 32.18 11.70 -15.60
C ARG A 641 33.59 11.11 -15.68
N LEU A 642 34.22 11.16 -16.85
CA LEU A 642 35.61 10.70 -17.02
C LEU A 642 36.58 11.48 -16.13
N ARG A 643 36.44 12.81 -16.06
CA ARG A 643 37.23 13.65 -15.16
C ARG A 643 37.00 13.35 -13.68
N GLN A 644 35.76 13.08 -13.29
CA GLN A 644 35.45 12.69 -11.90
C GLN A 644 36.16 11.39 -11.53
N ILE A 645 36.05 10.36 -12.38
CA ILE A 645 36.70 9.06 -12.16
C ILE A 645 38.23 9.22 -12.10
N LEU A 646 38.83 9.97 -13.03
CA LEU A 646 40.27 10.23 -13.02
C LEU A 646 40.72 11.02 -11.79
N GLY A 647 39.94 12.02 -11.38
CA GLY A 647 40.24 12.83 -10.19
C GLY A 647 40.20 12.03 -8.90
N GLU A 648 39.28 11.07 -8.78
CA GLU A 648 39.15 10.21 -7.61
C GLU A 648 40.19 9.06 -7.63
N ALA A 649 40.38 8.41 -8.79
CA ALA A 649 41.35 7.33 -8.94
C ALA A 649 42.80 7.81 -8.90
N ALA A 650 43.05 9.08 -9.28
CA ALA A 650 44.36 9.71 -9.37
C ALA A 650 45.44 8.81 -10.02
N PRO A 651 45.20 8.21 -11.20
CA PRO A 651 46.17 7.33 -11.82
C PRO A 651 47.38 8.14 -12.28
N ARG A 652 48.58 7.56 -12.13
CA ARG A 652 49.82 8.18 -12.63
C ARG A 652 49.94 8.08 -14.15
N LEU A 653 49.39 7.02 -14.72
CA LEU A 653 49.42 6.72 -16.13
C LEU A 653 48.01 6.42 -16.64
N VAL A 654 47.76 6.86 -17.87
CA VAL A 654 46.57 6.50 -18.64
C VAL A 654 47.03 5.92 -19.97
N LEU A 655 46.50 4.74 -20.30
CA LEU A 655 46.62 4.12 -21.61
C LEU A 655 45.41 4.57 -22.43
N ALA A 656 45.64 5.19 -23.58
CA ALA A 656 44.56 5.59 -24.46
C ALA A 656 44.89 5.39 -25.94
N ASP A 657 43.86 5.13 -26.75
CA ASP A 657 43.94 5.24 -28.20
C ASP A 657 43.48 6.65 -28.64
N ALA A 658 43.37 6.86 -29.95
CA ALA A 658 42.94 8.15 -30.50
C ALA A 658 41.54 8.57 -29.98
N ALA A 659 40.60 7.64 -29.89
CA ALA A 659 39.24 7.89 -29.43
C ALA A 659 39.19 8.21 -27.93
N GLY A 660 39.89 7.43 -27.12
CA GLY A 660 39.98 7.66 -25.68
C GLY A 660 40.69 8.97 -25.34
N ARG A 661 41.76 9.32 -26.07
CA ARG A 661 42.44 10.62 -25.93
C ARG A 661 41.49 11.78 -26.24
N ALA A 662 40.69 11.65 -27.31
CA ALA A 662 39.69 12.64 -27.67
C ALA A 662 38.59 12.78 -26.59
N ALA A 663 38.10 11.67 -26.03
CA ALA A 663 37.07 11.65 -25.01
C ALA A 663 37.52 12.26 -23.67
N LEU A 664 38.77 11.99 -23.27
CA LEU A 664 39.35 12.56 -22.05
C LEU A 664 39.60 14.07 -22.17
N GLY A 665 40.08 14.52 -23.32
CA GLY A 665 40.44 15.91 -23.56
C GLY A 665 41.73 16.33 -22.85
N GLY A 666 42.31 17.46 -23.27
CA GLY A 666 43.62 17.92 -22.77
C GLY A 666 43.64 18.27 -21.28
N GLU A 667 42.54 18.80 -20.74
CA GLU A 667 42.45 19.17 -19.32
C GLU A 667 42.48 17.95 -18.39
N ALA A 668 41.80 16.85 -18.74
CA ALA A 668 41.77 15.65 -17.91
C ALA A 668 43.12 14.92 -17.89
N LEU A 669 43.92 15.09 -18.93
CA LEU A 669 45.25 14.51 -19.09
C LEU A 669 46.36 15.40 -18.50
N ALA A 670 46.04 16.61 -18.04
CA ALA A 670 47.02 17.53 -17.48
C ALA A 670 47.63 16.94 -16.20
N GLY A 671 48.93 16.62 -16.24
CA GLY A 671 49.66 16.06 -15.10
C GLY A 671 49.59 14.54 -14.97
N VAL A 672 48.97 13.84 -15.92
CA VAL A 672 48.93 12.37 -16.00
C VAL A 672 49.79 11.90 -17.17
N GLY A 673 50.63 10.88 -16.98
CA GLY A 673 51.42 10.33 -18.08
C GLY A 673 50.52 9.58 -19.07
N LEU A 674 50.61 9.91 -20.36
CA LEU A 674 49.83 9.28 -21.41
C LEU A 674 50.67 8.24 -22.16
N VAL A 675 50.16 7.02 -22.27
CA VAL A 675 50.71 5.96 -23.13
C VAL A 675 49.73 5.71 -24.27
N GLU A 676 50.13 6.08 -25.48
CA GLU A 676 49.28 5.93 -26.67
C GLU A 676 49.33 4.49 -27.21
N LEU A 677 48.19 3.79 -27.15
CA LEU A 677 48.07 2.41 -27.61
C LEU A 677 47.80 2.34 -29.11
N GLU A 678 48.89 2.32 -29.89
CA GLU A 678 48.85 2.03 -31.32
C GLU A 678 49.21 0.57 -31.62
N ALA A 679 48.63 0.00 -32.68
CA ALA A 679 48.76 -1.43 -33.02
C ALA A 679 50.21 -1.92 -33.22
N GLN A 680 51.14 -1.02 -33.57
CA GLN A 680 52.57 -1.31 -33.75
C GLN A 680 53.45 -0.18 -33.19
N SER A 681 53.22 0.18 -31.92
CA SER A 681 54.02 1.21 -31.27
C SER A 681 55.52 0.86 -31.22
N LEU A 682 56.33 1.73 -31.83
CA LEU A 682 57.79 1.64 -31.79
C LEU A 682 58.36 1.92 -30.38
N ALA A 683 57.58 2.57 -29.51
CA ALA A 683 58.06 3.03 -28.20
C ALA A 683 58.49 1.91 -27.24
N TRP A 684 57.90 0.72 -27.38
CA TRP A 684 58.24 -0.46 -26.57
C TRP A 684 58.52 -1.72 -27.42
N ALA A 685 58.67 -1.58 -28.74
CA ALA A 685 58.99 -2.70 -29.62
C ALA A 685 60.31 -3.40 -29.24
N GLY A 686 61.28 -2.65 -28.71
CA GLY A 686 62.57 -3.15 -28.25
C GLY A 686 62.59 -3.73 -26.82
N GLN A 687 61.46 -3.70 -26.11
CA GLN A 687 61.38 -4.32 -24.77
C GLN A 687 61.39 -5.86 -24.87
N PRO A 688 61.74 -6.56 -23.77
CA PRO A 688 61.66 -8.02 -23.73
C PRO A 688 60.23 -8.52 -24.03
N SER A 689 60.12 -9.63 -24.76
CA SER A 689 58.85 -10.33 -24.97
C SER A 689 58.55 -11.41 -23.92
N SER A 690 59.46 -11.64 -22.98
CA SER A 690 59.28 -12.58 -21.86
C SER A 690 58.44 -11.96 -20.75
N ASP A 691 57.74 -12.81 -19.99
CA ASP A 691 56.92 -12.37 -18.86
C ASP A 691 57.76 -11.60 -17.82
N PRO A 692 57.30 -10.46 -17.30
CA PRO A 692 57.92 -9.82 -16.14
C PRO A 692 57.91 -10.76 -14.93
N ASP A 693 58.97 -10.73 -14.12
CA ASP A 693 59.01 -11.52 -12.89
C ASP A 693 58.12 -10.88 -11.81
N ALA A 694 56.92 -11.44 -11.61
CA ALA A 694 55.97 -10.99 -10.61
C ALA A 694 56.57 -10.93 -9.20
N ARG A 695 57.46 -11.87 -8.83
CA ARG A 695 58.10 -11.87 -7.51
C ARG A 695 59.10 -10.74 -7.36
N ALA A 696 59.87 -10.46 -8.42
CA ALA A 696 60.79 -9.33 -8.43
C ALA A 696 60.05 -7.97 -8.32
N LEU A 697 58.82 -7.90 -8.82
CA LEU A 697 57.93 -6.73 -8.68
C LEU A 697 57.26 -6.64 -7.31
N GLY A 698 57.37 -7.67 -6.46
CA GLY A 698 56.61 -7.77 -5.21
C GLY A 698 55.11 -7.99 -5.42
N LEU A 699 54.69 -8.42 -6.62
CA LEU A 699 53.31 -8.65 -6.98
C LEU A 699 52.83 -9.99 -6.43
N GLY A 700 51.58 -10.00 -5.97
CA GLY A 700 50.96 -11.15 -5.30
C GLY A 700 49.44 -11.06 -5.27
N PRO A 701 48.76 -12.14 -4.86
CA PRO A 701 47.32 -12.32 -5.04
C PRO A 701 46.41 -11.34 -4.28
N HIS A 702 46.93 -10.67 -3.25
CA HIS A 702 46.22 -9.67 -2.45
C HIS A 702 46.25 -8.27 -3.08
N HIS A 703 47.05 -8.07 -4.13
CA HIS A 703 47.09 -6.79 -4.83
C HIS A 703 45.91 -6.62 -5.77
N LEU A 704 45.58 -5.37 -6.05
CA LEU A 704 44.46 -4.96 -6.89
C LEU A 704 44.64 -5.42 -8.35
N ALA A 705 43.63 -6.08 -8.89
CA ALA A 705 43.52 -6.39 -10.31
C ALA A 705 42.85 -5.23 -11.06
N TYR A 706 41.79 -4.65 -10.49
CA TYR A 706 41.09 -3.52 -11.09
C TYR A 706 40.37 -2.64 -10.07
N VAL A 707 40.01 -1.44 -10.53
CA VAL A 707 39.09 -0.54 -9.84
C VAL A 707 37.98 -0.11 -10.80
N ILE A 708 36.76 -0.58 -10.58
CA ILE A 708 35.59 -0.25 -11.43
C ILE A 708 34.65 0.68 -10.68
N TYR A 709 34.23 1.76 -11.35
CA TYR A 709 33.43 2.81 -10.74
C TYR A 709 31.93 2.60 -10.90
N THR A 710 31.20 2.62 -9.79
CA THR A 710 29.74 2.51 -9.76
C THR A 710 29.07 3.83 -9.38
N SER A 711 27.76 3.97 -9.62
CA SER A 711 26.98 5.12 -9.17
C SER A 711 26.84 5.09 -7.65
N GLY A 712 27.48 6.01 -6.93
CA GLY A 712 27.27 6.16 -5.51
C GLY A 712 25.90 6.75 -5.20
N SER A 713 25.26 6.28 -4.12
CA SER A 713 24.01 6.85 -3.58
C SER A 713 24.10 8.34 -3.24
N THR A 714 25.32 8.88 -3.10
CA THR A 714 25.63 10.28 -2.80
C THR A 714 25.87 11.13 -4.07
N GLY A 715 25.74 10.56 -5.27
CA GLY A 715 25.99 11.24 -6.54
C GLY A 715 27.47 11.29 -6.98
N THR A 716 28.40 10.95 -6.08
CA THR A 716 29.83 10.77 -6.41
C THR A 716 30.08 9.33 -6.86
N PRO A 717 30.88 9.09 -7.92
CA PRO A 717 31.34 7.75 -8.26
C PRO A 717 32.01 7.05 -7.06
N LYS A 718 31.99 5.72 -7.01
CA LYS A 718 32.71 4.94 -5.98
C LYS A 718 33.53 3.85 -6.67
N GLY A 719 34.85 3.87 -6.47
CA GLY A 719 35.75 2.86 -7.00
C GLY A 719 35.67 1.55 -6.21
N VAL A 720 35.15 0.49 -6.82
CA VAL A 720 35.17 -0.87 -6.26
C VAL A 720 36.53 -1.49 -6.56
N MET A 721 37.35 -1.63 -5.52
CA MET A 721 38.69 -2.20 -5.58
C MET A 721 38.61 -3.73 -5.47
N VAL A 722 39.08 -4.44 -6.49
CA VAL A 722 39.03 -5.91 -6.52
C VAL A 722 40.43 -6.48 -6.64
N GLU A 723 40.78 -7.37 -5.72
CA GLU A 723 42.08 -8.05 -5.69
C GLU A 723 42.12 -9.23 -6.66
N HIS A 724 43.33 -9.64 -7.05
CA HIS A 724 43.54 -10.81 -7.89
C HIS A 724 42.90 -12.08 -7.33
N ARG A 725 43.00 -12.35 -6.02
CA ARG A 725 42.42 -13.55 -5.39
C ARG A 725 40.89 -13.56 -5.44
N ASN A 726 40.23 -12.40 -5.33
CA ASN A 726 38.76 -12.32 -5.41
C ASN A 726 38.31 -12.67 -6.83
N LEU A 727 38.98 -12.05 -7.80
CA LEU A 727 38.73 -12.26 -9.22
C LEU A 727 38.98 -13.72 -9.63
N LEU A 728 40.08 -14.32 -9.15
CA LEU A 728 40.40 -15.71 -9.45
C LEU A 728 39.40 -16.71 -8.86
N ASN A 729 38.91 -16.47 -7.63
CA ASN A 729 37.86 -17.31 -7.06
C ASN A 729 36.63 -17.36 -7.97
N TYR A 730 36.16 -16.17 -8.41
CA TYR A 730 35.03 -16.05 -9.32
C TYR A 730 35.28 -16.70 -10.69
N LEU A 731 36.45 -16.46 -11.29
CA LEU A 731 36.78 -17.02 -12.61
C LEU A 731 37.01 -18.52 -12.56
N GLN A 732 37.49 -19.07 -11.45
CA GLN A 732 37.62 -20.51 -11.28
C GLN A 732 36.26 -21.21 -11.23
N TRP A 733 35.27 -20.60 -10.54
CA TRP A 733 33.88 -21.06 -10.60
C TRP A 733 33.35 -20.99 -12.03
N SER A 734 33.53 -19.85 -12.71
CA SER A 734 33.09 -19.65 -14.09
C SER A 734 33.73 -20.65 -15.06
N HIS A 735 35.02 -20.97 -14.90
CA HIS A 735 35.72 -21.98 -15.68
C HIS A 735 35.03 -23.35 -15.55
N ARG A 736 34.77 -23.79 -14.31
CA ARG A 736 34.10 -25.08 -14.04
C ARG A 736 32.70 -25.14 -14.63
N SER A 737 31.96 -24.03 -14.56
CA SER A 737 30.57 -23.99 -15.02
C SER A 737 30.43 -23.91 -16.54
N TYR A 738 31.39 -23.31 -17.26
CA TYR A 738 31.16 -22.94 -18.66
C TYR A 738 32.25 -23.37 -19.65
N TYR A 739 33.48 -23.63 -19.21
CA TYR A 739 34.63 -23.80 -20.12
C TYR A 739 35.37 -25.14 -19.97
N GLU A 740 34.89 -26.08 -19.14
CA GLU A 740 35.56 -27.39 -18.96
C GLU A 740 35.37 -28.35 -20.15
N GLU A 741 34.18 -28.37 -20.76
CA GLU A 741 33.83 -29.39 -21.78
C GLU A 741 34.19 -28.99 -23.20
N ALA A 742 34.47 -27.71 -23.47
CA ALA A 742 34.88 -27.21 -24.79
C ALA A 742 35.49 -25.81 -24.74
N LEU A 743 36.11 -25.42 -25.86
CA LEU A 743 36.88 -24.19 -26.01
C LEU A 743 36.40 -23.35 -27.21
N ASN A 744 35.08 -23.21 -27.38
CA ASN A 744 34.49 -22.40 -28.44
C ASN A 744 34.60 -20.89 -28.20
N GLY A 745 34.89 -20.47 -26.96
CA GLY A 745 35.18 -19.10 -26.60
C GLY A 745 33.95 -18.27 -26.25
N SER A 746 34.13 -16.95 -26.09
CA SER A 746 33.03 -16.06 -25.68
C SER A 746 33.15 -14.67 -26.27
N PRO A 747 32.03 -14.01 -26.60
CA PRO A 747 32.03 -12.63 -27.06
C PRO A 747 31.94 -11.64 -25.90
N ILE A 748 32.59 -10.49 -26.08
CA ILE A 748 32.41 -9.30 -25.25
C ILE A 748 31.37 -8.38 -25.91
N LEU A 749 30.35 -8.02 -25.13
CA LEU A 749 29.24 -7.19 -25.59
C LEU A 749 29.20 -5.84 -24.86
N HIS A 750 29.49 -5.85 -23.57
CA HIS A 750 29.36 -4.69 -22.68
C HIS A 750 30.66 -3.89 -22.56
N SER A 751 30.53 -2.66 -22.03
CA SER A 751 31.65 -1.79 -21.75
C SER A 751 32.69 -2.44 -20.83
N LEU A 752 33.96 -2.08 -21.00
CA LEU A 752 35.04 -2.46 -20.08
C LEU A 752 34.83 -1.83 -18.68
N SER A 753 34.04 -0.75 -18.60
CA SER A 753 33.66 -0.11 -17.33
C SER A 753 32.54 -0.84 -16.59
N PHE A 754 32.08 -1.99 -17.09
CA PHE A 754 31.09 -2.86 -16.43
C PHE A 754 31.75 -4.16 -16.01
N ASP A 755 31.82 -4.44 -14.71
CA ASP A 755 32.45 -5.64 -14.14
C ASP A 755 31.84 -6.95 -14.65
N GLY A 756 30.57 -6.94 -15.07
CA GLY A 756 29.92 -8.08 -15.71
C GLY A 756 30.70 -8.66 -16.89
N ILE A 757 31.53 -7.87 -17.59
CA ILE A 757 32.38 -8.31 -18.70
C ILE A 757 33.49 -9.29 -18.28
N VAL A 758 33.94 -9.26 -17.02
CA VAL A 758 35.12 -10.00 -16.55
C VAL A 758 35.04 -11.49 -16.88
N THR A 759 33.85 -12.07 -16.74
CA THR A 759 33.59 -13.48 -17.01
C THR A 759 33.91 -13.85 -18.46
N THR A 760 33.39 -13.07 -19.42
CA THR A 760 33.56 -13.35 -20.85
C THR A 760 34.87 -12.78 -21.40
N LEU A 761 35.52 -11.85 -20.69
CA LEU A 761 36.85 -11.33 -21.00
C LEU A 761 37.95 -12.32 -20.61
N PHE A 762 38.03 -12.68 -19.34
CA PHE A 762 39.11 -13.52 -18.83
C PHE A 762 38.79 -15.01 -18.89
N GLY A 763 37.52 -15.42 -18.75
CA GLY A 763 37.09 -16.82 -18.82
C GLY A 763 37.68 -17.61 -20.00
N PRO A 764 37.46 -17.19 -21.26
CA PRO A 764 38.01 -17.91 -22.41
C PRO A 764 39.55 -17.88 -22.43
N LEU A 765 40.17 -16.75 -22.07
CA LEU A 765 41.63 -16.59 -22.04
C LEU A 765 42.32 -17.52 -21.03
N LEU A 766 41.65 -17.81 -19.91
CA LEU A 766 42.17 -18.72 -18.89
C LEU A 766 41.91 -20.19 -19.24
N ALA A 767 40.83 -20.48 -19.97
CA ALA A 767 40.49 -21.84 -20.41
C ALA A 767 41.33 -22.31 -21.62
N GLY A 768 41.91 -21.39 -22.39
CA GLY A 768 42.55 -21.71 -23.67
C GLY A 768 41.64 -21.57 -24.88
N ALA A 769 40.48 -20.94 -24.71
CA ALA A 769 39.54 -20.63 -25.78
C ALA A 769 39.80 -19.22 -26.37
N ALA A 770 39.13 -18.89 -27.46
CA ALA A 770 39.24 -17.58 -28.10
C ALA A 770 38.30 -16.55 -27.44
N LEU A 771 38.81 -15.34 -27.22
CA LEU A 771 38.04 -14.17 -26.89
C LEU A 771 37.57 -13.47 -28.18
N TYR A 772 36.28 -13.16 -28.29
CA TYR A 772 35.73 -12.46 -29.45
C TYR A 772 35.33 -11.03 -29.09
N LEU A 773 35.92 -10.06 -29.78
CA LEU A 773 35.62 -8.65 -29.61
C LEU A 773 34.60 -8.21 -30.67
N LEU A 774 33.33 -8.00 -30.28
CA LEU A 774 32.28 -7.52 -31.19
C LEU A 774 32.14 -6.01 -31.07
N LYS A 775 32.09 -5.22 -32.15
CA LYS A 775 31.98 -3.75 -32.04
C LYS A 775 30.60 -3.30 -31.52
N PRO A 776 30.54 -2.27 -30.64
CA PRO A 776 29.29 -1.57 -30.32
C PRO A 776 28.78 -0.70 -31.51
N PRO A 777 27.45 -0.49 -31.66
CA PRO A 777 26.39 -1.22 -30.96
C PRO A 777 26.41 -2.68 -31.42
N VAL A 778 26.31 -3.61 -30.47
CA VAL A 778 26.24 -5.04 -30.82
C VAL A 778 24.92 -5.24 -31.54
N GLU A 779 24.98 -5.39 -32.86
CA GLU A 779 23.91 -6.00 -33.62
C GLU A 779 23.80 -7.44 -33.11
N THR A 780 22.77 -7.71 -32.31
CA THR A 780 22.50 -9.03 -31.74
C THR A 780 22.31 -10.12 -32.82
N ASP A 781 22.13 -9.71 -34.08
CA ASP A 781 22.22 -10.54 -35.28
C ASP A 781 23.59 -11.25 -35.40
N LEU A 782 24.69 -10.63 -34.96
CA LEU A 782 26.04 -11.23 -34.92
C LEU A 782 26.17 -12.34 -33.86
N LEU A 783 25.22 -12.42 -32.94
CA LEU A 783 25.11 -13.52 -31.98
C LEU A 783 24.24 -14.65 -32.52
N SER A 784 23.51 -14.46 -33.62
CA SER A 784 22.72 -15.52 -34.24
C SER A 784 23.65 -16.53 -34.92
N PRO A 785 23.45 -17.85 -34.72
CA PRO A 785 24.21 -18.87 -35.44
C PRO A 785 23.93 -18.85 -36.94
N ALA A 786 22.89 -18.11 -37.38
CA ALA A 786 22.59 -17.88 -38.79
C ALA A 786 23.70 -17.15 -39.56
N ASN A 787 24.60 -16.41 -38.89
CA ASN A 787 25.62 -15.60 -39.56
C ASN A 787 26.98 -16.31 -39.77
N ASP A 788 27.48 -17.09 -38.82
CA ASP A 788 28.80 -17.78 -38.93
C ASP A 788 28.77 -19.23 -38.42
N GLY A 789 27.59 -19.80 -38.11
CA GLY A 789 27.45 -21.18 -37.60
C GLY A 789 28.12 -21.45 -36.25
N ARG A 790 28.61 -20.42 -35.56
CA ARG A 790 29.41 -20.54 -34.34
C ARG A 790 28.52 -20.63 -33.10
N VAL A 791 28.87 -21.56 -32.21
CA VAL A 791 28.24 -21.73 -30.90
C VAL A 791 29.26 -21.36 -29.83
N TYR A 792 29.04 -20.27 -29.10
CA TYR A 792 29.93 -19.81 -28.02
C TYR A 792 29.74 -20.63 -26.73
N ASP A 793 30.75 -20.74 -25.88
CA ASP A 793 30.60 -21.41 -24.59
C ASP A 793 29.72 -20.61 -23.63
N LEU A 794 29.91 -19.29 -23.60
CA LEU A 794 29.13 -18.37 -22.76
C LEU A 794 28.80 -17.09 -23.52
N ILE A 795 27.53 -16.68 -23.46
CA ILE A 795 27.08 -15.31 -23.77
C ILE A 795 26.52 -14.70 -22.49
N LYS A 796 26.99 -13.50 -22.14
CA LYS A 796 26.55 -12.76 -20.96
C LYS A 796 25.87 -11.44 -21.37
N LEU A 797 24.67 -11.21 -20.86
CA LEU A 797 23.77 -10.11 -21.24
C LEU A 797 23.12 -9.49 -20.01
N THR A 798 22.63 -8.25 -20.14
CA THR A 798 21.64 -7.70 -19.19
C THR A 798 20.22 -8.16 -19.54
N PRO A 799 19.24 -8.15 -18.61
CA PRO A 799 17.85 -8.46 -18.93
C PRO A 799 17.27 -7.68 -20.13
N SER A 800 17.65 -6.42 -20.31
CA SER A 800 17.21 -5.61 -21.47
C SER A 800 17.75 -6.13 -22.80
N HIS A 801 19.01 -6.53 -22.85
CA HIS A 801 19.62 -7.13 -24.04
C HIS A 801 19.06 -8.53 -24.31
N LEU A 802 18.72 -9.31 -23.27
CA LEU A 802 18.04 -10.60 -23.43
C LEU A 802 16.64 -10.41 -24.07
N SER A 803 15.88 -9.42 -23.62
CA SER A 803 14.58 -9.09 -24.25
C SER A 803 14.71 -8.65 -25.71
N LEU A 804 15.83 -8.04 -26.10
CA LEU A 804 16.10 -7.72 -27.51
C LEU A 804 16.45 -8.99 -28.30
N LEU A 805 17.35 -9.82 -27.77
CA LEU A 805 17.74 -11.08 -28.40
C LEU A 805 16.54 -12.02 -28.57
N ASN A 806 15.66 -12.13 -27.56
CA ASN A 806 14.45 -12.95 -27.65
C ASN A 806 13.56 -12.51 -28.81
N ARG A 807 13.30 -11.20 -28.98
CA ARG A 807 12.51 -10.68 -30.10
C ARG A 807 13.10 -11.02 -31.47
N GLN A 808 14.42 -11.09 -31.57
CA GLN A 808 15.08 -11.44 -32.82
C GLN A 808 15.10 -12.95 -33.09
N LEU A 809 15.15 -13.75 -32.03
CA LEU A 809 15.11 -15.21 -32.11
C LEU A 809 13.68 -15.78 -32.20
N GLU A 810 12.62 -14.96 -32.11
CA GLU A 810 11.21 -15.38 -32.19
C GLU A 810 10.89 -16.26 -33.42
N CYS A 811 11.63 -16.07 -34.52
CA CYS A 811 11.47 -16.85 -35.77
C CYS A 811 12.68 -17.77 -36.10
N TYR A 812 13.62 -17.95 -35.16
CA TYR A 812 14.84 -18.74 -35.40
C TYR A 812 14.67 -20.19 -34.94
N GLU A 813 14.73 -21.15 -35.87
CA GLU A 813 14.58 -22.60 -35.59
C GLU A 813 15.91 -23.38 -35.52
N GLY A 814 17.06 -22.69 -35.53
CA GLY A 814 18.38 -23.34 -35.49
C GLY A 814 18.91 -23.62 -34.08
N PRO A 815 20.13 -24.19 -33.96
CA PRO A 815 20.73 -24.52 -32.66
C PRO A 815 20.98 -23.27 -31.81
N ALA A 816 21.00 -23.41 -30.47
CA ALA A 816 21.29 -22.26 -29.61
C ALA A 816 22.65 -21.61 -29.93
N PRO A 817 22.77 -20.28 -29.91
CA PRO A 817 24.03 -19.56 -30.19
C PRO A 817 25.10 -19.73 -29.12
N THR A 818 24.71 -20.29 -27.98
CA THR A 818 25.62 -20.56 -26.88
C THR A 818 25.17 -21.76 -26.08
N LYS A 819 26.12 -22.38 -25.37
CA LYS A 819 25.83 -23.45 -24.41
C LYS A 819 25.25 -22.92 -23.11
N ALA A 820 25.71 -21.75 -22.69
CA ALA A 820 25.27 -21.10 -21.47
C ALA A 820 24.95 -19.63 -21.72
N LEU A 821 23.77 -19.22 -21.25
CA LEU A 821 23.35 -17.83 -21.24
C LEU A 821 23.33 -17.33 -19.80
N MET A 822 24.02 -16.22 -19.53
CA MET A 822 24.00 -15.56 -18.23
C MET A 822 23.35 -14.17 -18.35
N ALA A 823 22.23 -13.96 -17.65
CA ALA A 823 21.59 -12.67 -17.54
C ALA A 823 21.97 -12.01 -16.21
N THR A 824 22.61 -10.84 -16.23
CA THR A 824 23.05 -10.07 -15.04
C THR A 824 22.54 -8.66 -15.02
#